data_AF-A0A9W6W3A0-F1
#
_entry.id   AF-A0A9W6W3A0-F1
#
_cell.length_a   1.000
_cell.length_b   1.000
_cell.length_c   1.000
_cell.angle_alpha   90.00
_cell.angle_beta   90.00
_cell.angle_gamma   90.00
#
_symmetry.space_group_name_H-M   'P 1'
#
loop_
_entity.id
_entity.type
_entity.pdbx_description
1 polymer ?
#
loop_
_entity_poly.entity_id
_entity_poly.type
_entity_poly.pdbx_seq_one_letter_code
_entity_poly.pdbx_strand_id
1 'polypeptide(L)'
;MQPFVMPDFYMPYPARINPNLERSREHSTAWARKMGMLDAPKPGGGLVWDETDLARMDYGLMCAYTHPDCDGPTLDLITDWYIWVFFFDDQFLEEFKYSRDLPAAKAYVDRLELFMTETPPEPENAAEAGLKDLWERTVPAMSDDWRRRFVLSTHNLMVESMWELDNIDQGRIANPIEYVQMRRRVGGAPWSANLVEYAAGAELPARFARTRPMQVLSDTFSDAVHLRNDLYSYEREVRQEGENSNAVLVFERFFGCPTQEAAELVNDLLTSRLQQFETTALTEVPSLLAGHGASPAEQVAVAAYVKGLQDWQSGGQEWHARSSRYMNDAASLPSGPTGLGTSAATVAMGLRHRIRQHSFRPFEPVGHLPLPELYMPFTHRTSPHIDDARRHSAGWARAMGFFDSVPGVEAGGVWDEKRFLGLDLAHCASMIHADAEPEQLRLSTDWLSWGTYGDDYFPAVFGPSRNLPAARACNDRLSLFMPLDDDRPVPEPANPLERGLADLWGRTAGPMTAEARCRFRTAVEDMTASWLWELANQAHHRVPDPIDYVEMRRKTFGSDLTRSLARLPHAETVPEEIYRTRVVHELETAAQDYACFTNDLFSYQKEIEFEGEPHNIVLVIQNFLGVDRLAARDITAELMAARMRQFEHIAADDLPVMFEEHDLDERTRAILTRDVEDLKDWMSGILEWHRRCVRYTEPELLRLRSEAMSPPLPAAPEPPASRSLPTAPTAPPPATPTPSPVLNTPGAPTVPAPAPVSPATSSGAPVPRASSLRPAGLGTSAVRLPPRPTRESRP
;
A
#
# COMPACT_ATOMS: atom_id res chain seq x y z
N MET A 1 -29.19 1.54 -22.92
CA MET A 1 -28.07 2.19 -23.63
C MET A 1 -26.84 1.88 -22.81
N GLN A 2 -25.81 1.27 -23.39
CA GLN A 2 -24.61 0.86 -22.63
C GLN A 2 -24.05 2.04 -21.84
N PRO A 3 -23.57 1.81 -20.60
CA PRO A 3 -23.11 2.87 -19.71
C PRO A 3 -21.91 3.63 -20.24
N PHE A 4 -21.01 2.92 -20.91
CA PHE A 4 -19.80 3.42 -21.55
C PHE A 4 -19.36 2.41 -22.62
N VAL A 5 -18.47 2.85 -23.51
CA VAL A 5 -17.74 1.97 -24.42
C VAL A 5 -16.63 1.28 -23.63
N MET A 6 -16.58 -0.05 -23.71
CA MET A 6 -15.58 -0.86 -23.00
C MET A 6 -14.16 -0.41 -23.38
N PRO A 7 -13.28 -0.13 -22.40
CA PRO A 7 -11.88 0.20 -22.68
C PRO A 7 -11.13 -0.98 -23.29
N ASP A 8 -10.08 -0.68 -24.06
CA ASP A 8 -9.09 -1.69 -24.44
C ASP A 8 -8.24 -2.06 -23.20
N PHE A 9 -8.11 -3.36 -22.94
CA PHE A 9 -7.37 -3.87 -21.78
C PHE A 9 -5.90 -4.17 -22.12
N TYR A 10 -4.98 -3.76 -21.24
CA TYR A 10 -3.61 -4.27 -21.26
C TYR A 10 -3.61 -5.73 -20.77
N MET A 11 -3.18 -6.68 -21.60
CA MET A 11 -3.02 -8.09 -21.22
C MET A 11 -1.79 -8.69 -21.88
N PRO A 12 -0.66 -8.81 -21.16
CA PRO A 12 0.61 -9.26 -21.74
C PRO A 12 0.68 -10.78 -21.94
N TYR A 13 -0.22 -11.54 -21.30
CA TYR A 13 -0.21 -13.00 -21.31
C TYR A 13 -1.27 -13.55 -22.28
N PRO A 14 -0.94 -14.56 -23.10
CA PRO A 14 -1.93 -15.22 -23.94
C PRO A 14 -2.88 -16.08 -23.09
N ALA A 15 -4.17 -16.11 -23.45
CA ALA A 15 -5.10 -17.06 -22.87
C ALA A 15 -4.82 -18.49 -23.40
N ARG A 16 -4.91 -19.48 -22.52
CA ARG A 16 -4.75 -20.91 -22.83
C ARG A 16 -5.97 -21.66 -22.31
N ILE A 17 -6.33 -22.78 -22.93
CA ILE A 17 -7.55 -23.51 -22.57
C ILE A 17 -7.22 -24.95 -22.16
N ASN A 18 -7.81 -25.40 -21.06
CA ASN A 18 -7.69 -26.76 -20.57
C ASN A 18 -8.45 -27.72 -21.52
N PRO A 19 -7.84 -28.84 -21.96
CA PRO A 19 -8.52 -29.81 -22.84
C PRO A 19 -9.69 -30.56 -22.19
N ASN A 20 -9.87 -30.47 -20.87
CA ASN A 20 -10.91 -31.18 -20.11
C ASN A 20 -12.21 -30.37 -19.92
N LEU A 21 -12.38 -29.26 -20.65
CA LEU A 21 -13.54 -28.36 -20.53
C LEU A 21 -14.90 -29.10 -20.55
N GLU A 22 -15.17 -29.89 -21.60
CA GLU A 22 -16.49 -30.53 -21.74
C GLU A 22 -16.76 -31.53 -20.61
N ARG A 23 -15.72 -32.26 -20.17
CA ARG A 23 -15.82 -33.15 -19.01
C ARG A 23 -16.18 -32.37 -17.74
N SER A 24 -15.55 -31.22 -17.53
CA SER A 24 -15.82 -30.39 -16.35
C SER A 24 -17.23 -29.79 -16.38
N ARG A 25 -17.73 -29.36 -17.55
CA ARG A 25 -19.13 -28.91 -17.69
C ARG A 25 -20.13 -30.00 -17.32
N GLU A 26 -19.94 -31.21 -17.84
CA GLU A 26 -20.82 -32.36 -17.54
C GLU A 26 -20.79 -32.71 -16.05
N HIS A 27 -19.60 -32.84 -15.48
CA HIS A 27 -19.41 -33.15 -14.06
C HIS A 27 -20.03 -32.09 -13.17
N SER A 28 -19.67 -30.81 -13.36
CA SER A 28 -20.04 -29.74 -12.46
C SER A 28 -21.52 -29.37 -12.55
N THR A 29 -22.16 -29.56 -13.70
CA THR A 29 -23.63 -29.45 -13.83
C THR A 29 -24.33 -30.55 -13.04
N ALA A 30 -23.84 -31.79 -13.10
CA ALA A 30 -24.38 -32.89 -12.32
C ALA A 30 -24.16 -32.67 -10.81
N TRP A 31 -23.00 -32.14 -10.43
CA TRP A 31 -22.67 -31.78 -9.05
C TRP A 31 -23.58 -30.67 -8.50
N ALA A 32 -23.75 -29.56 -9.23
CA ALA A 32 -24.61 -28.45 -8.82
C ALA A 32 -26.07 -28.90 -8.60
N ARG A 33 -26.58 -29.78 -9.47
CA ARG A 33 -27.91 -30.41 -9.29
C ARG A 33 -27.96 -31.26 -8.02
N LYS A 34 -26.93 -32.07 -7.76
CA LYS A 34 -26.85 -32.92 -6.56
C LYS A 34 -26.84 -32.10 -5.27
N MET A 35 -26.18 -30.94 -5.27
CA MET A 35 -26.15 -30.03 -4.11
C MET A 35 -27.45 -29.23 -3.93
N GLY A 36 -28.38 -29.28 -4.88
CA GLY A 36 -29.65 -28.56 -4.84
C GLY A 36 -29.59 -27.10 -5.31
N MET A 37 -28.47 -26.67 -5.90
CA MET A 37 -28.30 -25.28 -6.39
C MET A 37 -29.24 -24.94 -7.55
N LEU A 38 -29.57 -25.93 -8.38
CA LEU A 38 -30.48 -25.76 -9.53
C LEU A 38 -31.97 -25.87 -9.16
N ASP A 39 -32.27 -26.12 -7.88
CA ASP A 39 -33.63 -26.25 -7.35
C ASP A 39 -33.86 -25.26 -6.19
N ALA A 40 -32.89 -24.38 -5.90
CA ALA A 40 -32.93 -23.45 -4.78
C ALA A 40 -33.97 -22.34 -5.05
N PRO A 41 -35.02 -22.21 -4.22
CA PRO A 41 -36.03 -21.18 -4.41
C PRO A 41 -35.50 -19.81 -3.99
N LYS A 42 -35.98 -18.74 -4.63
CA LYS A 42 -35.75 -17.36 -4.18
C LYS A 42 -37.00 -16.71 -3.59
N PRO A 43 -36.88 -15.74 -2.64
CA PRO A 43 -38.03 -15.16 -1.94
C PRO A 43 -39.10 -14.54 -2.86
N GLY A 44 -38.69 -13.96 -4.00
CA GLY A 44 -39.59 -13.38 -5.01
C GLY A 44 -40.35 -14.39 -5.89
N GLY A 45 -40.12 -15.69 -5.69
CA GLY A 45 -40.62 -16.77 -6.54
C GLY A 45 -39.68 -17.09 -7.71
N GLY A 46 -39.73 -18.35 -8.16
CA GLY A 46 -38.76 -18.90 -9.11
C GLY A 46 -37.55 -19.50 -8.40
N LEU A 47 -36.50 -19.73 -9.17
CA LEU A 47 -35.24 -20.31 -8.70
C LEU A 47 -34.16 -19.23 -8.66
N VAL A 48 -33.16 -19.42 -7.81
CA VAL A 48 -31.91 -18.64 -7.87
C VAL A 48 -31.28 -18.89 -9.23
N TRP A 49 -30.98 -20.16 -9.55
CA TRP A 49 -30.51 -20.61 -10.87
C TRP A 49 -31.33 -21.79 -11.37
N ASP A 50 -31.46 -21.90 -12.70
CA ASP A 50 -31.75 -23.16 -13.38
C ASP A 50 -30.56 -23.66 -14.22
N GLU A 51 -30.72 -24.81 -14.87
CA GLU A 51 -29.66 -25.39 -15.72
C GLU A 51 -29.32 -24.51 -16.93
N THR A 52 -30.27 -23.73 -17.43
CA THR A 52 -30.05 -22.77 -18.52
C THR A 52 -29.20 -21.60 -18.05
N ASP A 53 -29.47 -21.09 -16.84
CA ASP A 53 -28.68 -20.03 -16.22
C ASP A 53 -27.23 -20.49 -16.03
N LEU A 54 -27.02 -21.67 -15.42
CA LEU A 54 -25.68 -22.23 -15.22
C LEU A 54 -24.93 -22.41 -16.56
N ALA A 55 -25.60 -22.94 -17.59
CA ALA A 55 -25.01 -23.13 -18.91
C ALA A 55 -24.65 -21.80 -19.60
N ARG A 56 -25.41 -20.73 -19.36
CA ARG A 56 -25.15 -19.39 -19.90
C ARG A 56 -23.96 -18.69 -19.24
N MET A 57 -23.77 -18.92 -17.95
CA MET A 57 -22.65 -18.38 -17.17
C MET A 57 -21.34 -19.10 -17.49
N ASP A 58 -21.41 -20.41 -17.73
CA ASP A 58 -20.33 -21.26 -18.22
C ASP A 58 -19.04 -21.15 -17.39
N TYR A 59 -19.15 -21.46 -16.09
CA TYR A 59 -18.00 -21.50 -15.19
C TYR A 59 -16.99 -22.58 -15.55
N GLY A 60 -17.41 -23.64 -16.25
CA GLY A 60 -16.50 -24.61 -16.84
C GLY A 60 -15.53 -23.96 -17.82
N LEU A 61 -16.02 -23.07 -18.70
CA LEU A 61 -15.18 -22.32 -19.63
C LEU A 61 -14.23 -21.37 -18.90
N MET A 62 -14.72 -20.68 -17.87
CA MET A 62 -13.86 -19.83 -17.02
C MET A 62 -12.70 -20.64 -16.43
N CYS A 63 -13.01 -21.73 -15.73
CA CYS A 63 -12.01 -22.56 -15.07
C CYS A 63 -11.04 -23.20 -16.05
N ALA A 64 -11.51 -23.61 -17.23
CA ALA A 64 -10.65 -24.15 -18.28
C ALA A 64 -9.65 -23.10 -18.80
N TYR A 65 -10.05 -21.83 -18.85
CA TYR A 65 -9.15 -20.74 -19.23
C TYR A 65 -8.18 -20.36 -18.11
N THR A 66 -8.63 -20.32 -16.86
CA THR A 66 -7.82 -19.85 -15.73
C THR A 66 -6.90 -20.94 -15.17
N HIS A 67 -7.21 -22.22 -15.39
CA HIS A 67 -6.42 -23.38 -14.94
C HIS A 67 -6.08 -24.32 -16.11
N PRO A 68 -5.30 -23.85 -17.11
CA PRO A 68 -5.10 -24.58 -18.36
C PRO A 68 -4.27 -25.85 -18.24
N ASP A 69 -3.49 -26.02 -17.15
CA ASP A 69 -2.52 -27.11 -17.01
C ASP A 69 -2.93 -28.21 -16.03
N CYS A 70 -3.99 -28.01 -15.22
CA CYS A 70 -4.41 -29.01 -14.26
C CYS A 70 -5.09 -30.20 -14.95
N ASP A 71 -5.08 -31.36 -14.29
CA ASP A 71 -5.76 -32.54 -14.81
C ASP A 71 -7.29 -32.42 -14.72
N GLY A 72 -8.00 -33.35 -15.34
CA GLY A 72 -9.45 -33.34 -15.36
C GLY A 72 -10.08 -33.32 -13.95
N PRO A 73 -9.78 -34.29 -13.06
CA PRO A 73 -10.35 -34.31 -11.71
C PRO A 73 -10.09 -33.03 -10.91
N THR A 74 -8.92 -32.42 -11.08
CA THR A 74 -8.60 -31.12 -10.46
C THR A 74 -9.46 -30.01 -11.07
N LEU A 75 -9.61 -29.95 -12.40
CA LEU A 75 -10.46 -28.98 -13.06
C LEU A 75 -11.92 -29.10 -12.60
N ASP A 76 -12.44 -30.31 -12.45
CA ASP A 76 -13.79 -30.56 -11.94
C ASP A 76 -14.00 -29.96 -10.55
N LEU A 77 -13.08 -30.24 -9.61
CA LEU A 77 -13.16 -29.71 -8.25
C LEU A 77 -13.07 -28.19 -8.22
N ILE A 78 -12.17 -27.61 -9.01
CA ILE A 78 -12.03 -26.16 -9.12
C ILE A 78 -13.30 -25.54 -9.70
N THR A 79 -13.88 -26.12 -10.75
CA THR A 79 -15.16 -25.65 -11.30
C THR A 79 -16.29 -25.76 -10.29
N ASP A 80 -16.37 -26.84 -9.52
CA ASP A 80 -17.37 -26.98 -8.44
C ASP A 80 -17.21 -25.86 -7.39
N TRP A 81 -15.97 -25.51 -6.99
CA TRP A 81 -15.69 -24.38 -6.11
C TRP A 81 -16.16 -23.04 -6.68
N TYR A 82 -15.89 -22.77 -7.98
CA TYR A 82 -16.35 -21.53 -8.61
C TYR A 82 -17.86 -21.47 -8.76
N ILE A 83 -18.52 -22.58 -9.07
CA ILE A 83 -19.99 -22.65 -9.07
C ILE A 83 -20.52 -22.31 -7.67
N TRP A 84 -19.93 -22.87 -6.62
CA TRP A 84 -20.36 -22.61 -5.24
C TRP A 84 -20.26 -21.14 -4.87
N VAL A 85 -19.12 -20.47 -5.12
CA VAL A 85 -18.96 -19.06 -4.71
C VAL A 85 -19.93 -18.13 -5.44
N PHE A 86 -20.12 -18.34 -6.75
CA PHE A 86 -21.07 -17.51 -7.50
C PHE A 86 -22.52 -17.82 -7.14
N PHE A 87 -22.83 -19.07 -6.77
CA PHE A 87 -24.17 -19.42 -6.30
C PHE A 87 -24.44 -18.77 -4.94
N PHE A 88 -23.47 -18.82 -4.03
CA PHE A 88 -23.54 -18.16 -2.73
C PHE A 88 -23.80 -16.65 -2.90
N ASP A 89 -23.06 -15.98 -3.78
CA ASP A 89 -23.22 -14.54 -4.05
C ASP A 89 -24.63 -14.19 -4.57
N ASP A 90 -25.10 -14.90 -5.61
CA ASP A 90 -26.43 -14.69 -6.19
C ASP A 90 -27.56 -15.06 -5.19
N GLN A 91 -27.36 -16.10 -4.36
CA GLN A 91 -28.31 -16.47 -3.31
C GLN A 91 -28.35 -15.40 -2.21
N PHE A 92 -27.19 -14.89 -1.77
CA PHE A 92 -27.10 -13.86 -0.74
C PHE A 92 -27.76 -12.56 -1.21
N LEU A 93 -27.59 -12.18 -2.48
CA LEU A 93 -28.29 -11.07 -3.11
C LEU A 93 -29.82 -11.22 -3.00
N GLU A 94 -30.34 -12.38 -3.41
CA GLU A 94 -31.78 -12.67 -3.43
C GLU A 94 -32.41 -12.75 -2.02
N GLU A 95 -31.68 -13.28 -1.03
CA GLU A 95 -32.19 -13.45 0.34
C GLU A 95 -32.05 -12.18 1.20
N PHE A 96 -30.91 -11.49 1.11
CA PHE A 96 -30.52 -10.47 2.09
C PHE A 96 -30.34 -9.07 1.52
N LYS A 97 -29.80 -8.91 0.30
CA LYS A 97 -29.52 -7.55 -0.22
C LYS A 97 -30.80 -6.76 -0.54
N TYR A 98 -31.83 -7.41 -1.09
CA TYR A 98 -33.11 -6.74 -1.35
C TYR A 98 -33.92 -6.45 -0.08
N SER A 99 -33.86 -7.36 0.90
CA SER A 99 -34.60 -7.23 2.17
C SER A 99 -33.91 -6.31 3.17
N ARG A 100 -32.57 -6.18 3.05
CA ARG A 100 -31.69 -5.45 3.98
C ARG A 100 -31.68 -6.01 5.39
N ASP A 101 -31.89 -7.33 5.51
CA ASP A 101 -31.91 -8.02 6.80
C ASP A 101 -30.49 -8.38 7.27
N LEU A 102 -29.78 -7.38 7.83
CA LEU A 102 -28.42 -7.53 8.35
C LEU A 102 -28.30 -8.63 9.43
N PRO A 103 -29.20 -8.72 10.45
CA PRO A 103 -29.11 -9.79 11.44
C PRO A 103 -29.23 -11.20 10.84
N ALA A 104 -30.16 -11.41 9.90
CA ALA A 104 -30.32 -12.72 9.26
C ALA A 104 -29.12 -13.07 8.37
N ALA A 105 -28.60 -12.08 7.62
CA ALA A 105 -27.41 -12.24 6.80
C ALA A 105 -26.19 -12.64 7.62
N LYS A 106 -25.98 -11.99 8.78
CA LYS A 106 -24.90 -12.34 9.71
C LYS A 106 -25.04 -13.77 10.22
N ALA A 107 -26.23 -14.14 10.68
CA ALA A 107 -26.48 -15.50 11.19
C ALA A 107 -26.24 -16.58 10.12
N TYR A 108 -26.55 -16.27 8.85
CA TYR A 108 -26.28 -17.14 7.71
C TYR A 108 -24.77 -17.32 7.47
N VAL A 109 -24.00 -16.24 7.42
CA VAL A 109 -22.54 -16.28 7.25
C VAL A 109 -21.85 -17.00 8.42
N ASP A 110 -22.19 -16.65 9.67
CA ASP A 110 -21.64 -17.29 10.87
C ASP A 110 -21.88 -18.81 10.86
N ARG A 111 -23.04 -19.25 10.36
CA ARG A 111 -23.37 -20.67 10.24
C ARG A 111 -22.57 -21.34 9.12
N LEU A 112 -22.39 -20.67 7.98
CA LEU A 112 -21.69 -21.22 6.82
C LEU A 112 -20.22 -21.56 7.16
N GLU A 113 -19.57 -20.76 8.01
CA GLU A 113 -18.22 -21.03 8.52
C GLU A 113 -18.07 -22.37 9.24
N LEU A 114 -19.14 -22.85 9.90
CA LEU A 114 -19.12 -24.11 10.63
C LEU A 114 -18.86 -25.33 9.71
N PHE A 115 -19.12 -25.19 8.41
CA PHE A 115 -18.91 -26.26 7.43
C PHE A 115 -17.43 -26.47 7.04
N MET A 116 -16.53 -25.59 7.47
CA MET A 116 -15.08 -25.76 7.34
C MET A 116 -14.41 -26.30 8.63
N THR A 117 -15.21 -26.75 9.60
CA THR A 117 -14.72 -27.33 10.86
C THR A 117 -14.65 -28.86 10.82
N GLU A 118 -14.06 -29.50 11.85
CA GLU A 118 -13.99 -30.97 11.93
C GLU A 118 -15.36 -31.64 12.13
N THR A 119 -16.31 -30.92 12.73
CA THR A 119 -17.66 -31.44 13.05
C THR A 119 -18.72 -30.48 12.51
N PRO A 120 -18.90 -30.43 11.18
CA PRO A 120 -19.89 -29.55 10.57
C PRO A 120 -21.31 -30.01 10.95
N PRO A 121 -22.29 -29.09 11.06
CA PRO A 121 -23.69 -29.45 11.23
C PRO A 121 -24.27 -30.12 9.98
N GLU A 122 -25.51 -30.61 10.06
CA GLU A 122 -26.22 -31.09 8.87
C GLU A 122 -26.62 -29.91 7.97
N PRO A 123 -26.35 -29.95 6.65
CA PRO A 123 -26.74 -28.90 5.72
C PRO A 123 -28.25 -28.67 5.66
N GLU A 124 -28.67 -27.40 5.72
CA GLU A 124 -30.07 -26.97 5.61
C GLU A 124 -30.40 -26.34 4.25
N ASN A 125 -29.37 -25.95 3.48
CA ASN A 125 -29.52 -25.33 2.15
C ASN A 125 -28.40 -25.75 1.19
N ALA A 126 -28.50 -25.31 -0.07
CA ALA A 126 -27.59 -25.71 -1.14
C ALA A 126 -26.16 -25.16 -0.98
N ALA A 127 -25.98 -23.95 -0.45
CA ALA A 127 -24.66 -23.39 -0.19
C ALA A 127 -23.93 -24.15 0.93
N GLU A 128 -24.64 -24.50 2.02
CA GLU A 128 -24.11 -25.34 3.09
C GLU A 128 -23.71 -26.74 2.59
N ALA A 129 -24.58 -27.37 1.79
CA ALA A 129 -24.32 -28.70 1.23
C ALA A 129 -23.10 -28.70 0.29
N GLY A 130 -23.00 -27.67 -0.56
CA GLY A 130 -21.87 -27.47 -1.45
C GLY A 130 -20.55 -27.25 -0.69
N LEU A 131 -20.54 -26.37 0.31
CA LEU A 131 -19.34 -26.06 1.09
C LEU A 131 -18.82 -27.30 1.83
N LYS A 132 -19.72 -28.09 2.42
CA LYS A 132 -19.39 -29.35 3.09
C LYS A 132 -18.69 -30.33 2.14
N ASP A 133 -19.28 -30.61 0.97
CA ASP A 133 -18.73 -31.54 -0.02
C ASP A 133 -17.36 -31.06 -0.56
N LEU A 134 -17.26 -29.77 -0.87
CA LEU A 134 -16.04 -29.15 -1.39
C LEU A 134 -14.90 -29.18 -0.38
N TRP A 135 -15.17 -28.85 0.89
CA TRP A 135 -14.20 -28.89 1.96
C TRP A 135 -13.66 -30.31 2.17
N GLU A 136 -14.55 -31.31 2.27
CA GLU A 136 -14.20 -32.73 2.43
C GLU A 136 -13.31 -33.25 1.28
N ARG A 137 -13.54 -32.78 0.05
CA ARG A 137 -12.76 -33.17 -1.13
C ARG A 137 -11.41 -32.47 -1.23
N THR A 138 -11.27 -31.28 -0.66
CA THR A 138 -10.09 -30.42 -0.82
C THR A 138 -9.07 -30.64 0.30
N VAL A 139 -9.53 -30.67 1.55
CA VAL A 139 -8.67 -30.73 2.75
C VAL A 139 -7.64 -31.85 2.74
N PRO A 140 -7.95 -33.10 2.33
CA PRO A 140 -6.99 -34.20 2.39
C PRO A 140 -5.72 -33.98 1.55
N ALA A 141 -5.77 -33.14 0.52
CA ALA A 141 -4.66 -32.86 -0.37
C ALA A 141 -3.76 -31.69 0.09
N MET A 142 -4.22 -30.88 1.04
CA MET A 142 -3.60 -29.59 1.36
C MET A 142 -2.98 -29.55 2.76
N SER A 143 -1.91 -28.77 2.93
CA SER A 143 -1.26 -28.57 4.22
C SER A 143 -2.10 -27.75 5.22
N ASP A 144 -1.80 -27.89 6.52
CA ASP A 144 -2.46 -27.08 7.56
C ASP A 144 -2.24 -25.58 7.40
N ASP A 145 -1.12 -25.17 6.79
CA ASP A 145 -0.87 -23.75 6.50
C ASP A 145 -1.79 -23.23 5.40
N TRP A 146 -1.90 -23.97 4.30
CA TRP A 146 -2.83 -23.62 3.24
C TRP A 146 -4.27 -23.62 3.75
N ARG A 147 -4.67 -24.63 4.55
CA ARG A 147 -6.02 -24.71 5.14
C ARG A 147 -6.36 -23.48 5.96
N ARG A 148 -5.45 -23.00 6.83
CA ARG A 148 -5.67 -21.77 7.61
C ARG A 148 -5.83 -20.54 6.71
N ARG A 149 -5.03 -20.42 5.66
CA ARG A 149 -5.12 -19.29 4.71
C ARG A 149 -6.42 -19.34 3.90
N PHE A 150 -6.84 -20.52 3.47
CA PHE A 150 -8.06 -20.69 2.68
C PHE A 150 -9.34 -20.53 3.52
N VAL A 151 -9.35 -20.96 4.78
CA VAL A 151 -10.44 -20.65 5.72
C VAL A 151 -10.54 -19.14 5.92
N LEU A 152 -9.41 -18.44 6.10
CA LEU A 152 -9.40 -16.99 6.26
C LEU A 152 -9.91 -16.26 5.00
N SER A 153 -9.48 -16.67 3.80
CA SER A 153 -9.96 -16.04 2.56
C SER A 153 -11.43 -16.36 2.28
N THR A 154 -11.91 -17.54 2.66
CA THR A 154 -13.34 -17.89 2.57
C THR A 154 -14.17 -17.07 3.57
N HIS A 155 -13.72 -16.93 4.82
CA HIS A 155 -14.34 -16.03 5.81
C HIS A 155 -14.44 -14.60 5.28
N ASN A 156 -13.32 -14.06 4.78
CA ASN A 156 -13.25 -12.72 4.24
C ASN A 156 -14.23 -12.50 3.06
N LEU A 157 -14.33 -13.47 2.14
CA LEU A 157 -15.30 -13.49 1.05
C LEU A 157 -16.74 -13.39 1.56
N MET A 158 -17.10 -14.12 2.61
CA MET A 158 -18.46 -14.06 3.16
C MET A 158 -18.74 -12.75 3.91
N VAL A 159 -17.71 -12.16 4.54
CA VAL A 159 -17.79 -10.84 5.21
C VAL A 159 -17.90 -9.70 4.19
N GLU A 160 -17.46 -9.87 2.93
CA GLU A 160 -17.67 -8.90 1.86
C GLU A 160 -19.14 -8.58 1.67
N SER A 161 -19.96 -9.62 1.56
CA SER A 161 -21.39 -9.48 1.29
C SER A 161 -22.10 -8.67 2.40
N MET A 162 -21.61 -8.75 3.64
CA MET A 162 -22.08 -7.92 4.76
C MET A 162 -21.68 -6.45 4.61
N TRP A 163 -20.45 -6.17 4.17
CA TRP A 163 -19.98 -4.79 3.93
C TRP A 163 -20.73 -4.12 2.78
N GLU A 164 -20.96 -4.85 1.69
CA GLU A 164 -21.74 -4.35 0.55
C GLU A 164 -23.19 -4.06 0.97
N LEU A 165 -23.79 -4.94 1.76
CA LEU A 165 -25.14 -4.76 2.28
C LEU A 165 -25.28 -3.51 3.15
N ASP A 166 -24.32 -3.26 4.04
CA ASP A 166 -24.27 -2.05 4.85
C ASP A 166 -24.15 -0.77 3.99
N ASN A 167 -23.28 -0.78 2.97
CA ASN A 167 -23.15 0.34 2.02
C ASN A 167 -24.45 0.60 1.24
N ILE A 168 -25.16 -0.46 0.84
CA ILE A 168 -26.46 -0.36 0.16
C ILE A 168 -27.51 0.21 1.11
N ASP A 169 -27.55 -0.26 2.36
CA ASP A 169 -28.54 0.20 3.34
C ASP A 169 -28.39 1.70 3.61
N GLN A 170 -27.15 2.14 3.85
CA GLN A 170 -26.81 3.53 4.14
C GLN A 170 -26.79 4.44 2.88
N GLY A 171 -26.84 3.87 1.68
CA GLY A 171 -26.67 4.62 0.43
C GLY A 171 -25.27 5.24 0.29
N ARG A 172 -24.27 4.60 0.91
CA ARG A 172 -22.89 5.10 1.00
C ARG A 172 -22.06 4.56 -0.16
N ILE A 173 -21.24 5.44 -0.74
CA ILE A 173 -20.25 5.09 -1.77
C ILE A 173 -18.87 5.33 -1.17
N ALA A 174 -18.03 4.29 -1.18
CA ALA A 174 -16.68 4.34 -0.63
C ALA A 174 -15.80 5.36 -1.37
N ASN A 175 -14.77 5.88 -0.70
CA ASN A 175 -13.72 6.64 -1.37
C ASN A 175 -12.75 5.72 -2.13
N PRO A 176 -11.96 6.19 -3.12
CA PRO A 176 -11.09 5.32 -3.91
C PRO A 176 -10.11 4.47 -3.10
N ILE A 177 -9.57 4.98 -1.99
CA ILE A 177 -8.63 4.24 -1.14
C ILE A 177 -9.36 3.16 -0.35
N GLU A 178 -10.49 3.50 0.27
CA GLU A 178 -11.33 2.55 1.01
C GLU A 178 -11.81 1.42 0.10
N TYR A 179 -12.31 1.77 -1.10
CA TYR A 179 -12.85 0.81 -2.04
C TYR A 179 -11.83 -0.28 -2.39
N VAL A 180 -10.64 0.15 -2.79
CA VAL A 180 -9.56 -0.76 -3.19
C VAL A 180 -9.06 -1.60 -2.01
N GLN A 181 -8.94 -1.01 -0.82
CA GLN A 181 -8.53 -1.72 0.40
C GLN A 181 -9.55 -2.78 0.80
N MET A 182 -10.84 -2.44 0.76
CA MET A 182 -11.92 -3.35 1.07
C MET A 182 -12.00 -4.49 0.06
N ARG A 183 -12.02 -4.21 -1.25
CA ARG A 183 -12.05 -5.25 -2.29
C ARG A 183 -10.86 -6.21 -2.19
N ARG A 184 -9.68 -5.76 -1.77
CA ARG A 184 -8.55 -6.66 -1.50
C ARG A 184 -8.72 -7.55 -0.29
N ARG A 185 -9.34 -7.03 0.76
CA ARG A 185 -9.46 -7.75 2.02
C ARG A 185 -10.58 -8.78 1.97
N VAL A 186 -11.74 -8.36 1.47
CA VAL A 186 -12.98 -9.14 1.52
C VAL A 186 -13.34 -9.73 0.16
N GLY A 187 -12.74 -9.28 -0.94
CA GLY A 187 -13.00 -9.80 -2.29
C GLY A 187 -12.76 -11.29 -2.49
N GLY A 188 -13.41 -11.86 -3.52
CA GLY A 188 -13.19 -13.25 -3.94
C GLY A 188 -11.86 -13.56 -4.65
N ALA A 189 -11.07 -12.56 -5.06
CA ALA A 189 -9.83 -12.80 -5.80
C ALA A 189 -8.67 -13.38 -4.92
N PRO A 190 -8.44 -12.93 -3.67
CA PRO A 190 -7.55 -13.63 -2.74
C PRO A 190 -7.90 -15.11 -2.54
N TRP A 191 -9.21 -15.43 -2.51
CA TRP A 191 -9.70 -16.80 -2.44
C TRP A 191 -9.35 -17.58 -3.72
N SER A 192 -9.52 -16.98 -4.91
CA SER A 192 -9.07 -17.56 -6.18
C SER A 192 -7.56 -17.81 -6.22
N ALA A 193 -6.75 -16.94 -5.62
CA ALA A 193 -5.29 -17.13 -5.55
C ALA A 193 -4.92 -18.39 -4.74
N ASN A 194 -5.66 -18.72 -3.67
CA ASN A 194 -5.44 -19.98 -2.94
C ASN A 194 -5.81 -21.22 -3.76
N LEU A 195 -6.87 -21.14 -4.57
CA LEU A 195 -7.25 -22.22 -5.50
C LEU A 195 -6.22 -22.44 -6.61
N VAL A 196 -5.49 -21.38 -7.02
CA VAL A 196 -4.36 -21.53 -7.95
C VAL A 196 -3.26 -22.42 -7.37
N GLU A 197 -2.98 -22.34 -6.07
CA GLU A 197 -2.01 -23.23 -5.41
C GLU A 197 -2.43 -24.70 -5.51
N TYR A 198 -3.72 -24.98 -5.25
CA TYR A 198 -4.30 -26.31 -5.40
C TYR A 198 -4.19 -26.80 -6.84
N ALA A 199 -4.67 -26.00 -7.80
CA ALA A 199 -4.74 -26.37 -9.20
C ALA A 199 -3.36 -26.59 -9.84
N ALA A 200 -2.35 -25.81 -9.42
CA ALA A 200 -0.98 -25.95 -9.88
C ALA A 200 -0.22 -27.08 -9.18
N GLY A 201 -0.78 -27.68 -8.12
CA GLY A 201 -0.06 -28.62 -7.26
C GLY A 201 1.18 -27.98 -6.60
N ALA A 202 1.10 -26.68 -6.32
CA ALA A 202 2.24 -25.83 -5.95
C ALA A 202 1.86 -24.90 -4.79
N GLU A 203 1.74 -25.47 -3.59
CA GLU A 203 1.57 -24.68 -2.37
C GLU A 203 2.75 -23.73 -2.16
N LEU A 204 2.45 -22.48 -1.81
CA LEU A 204 3.46 -21.53 -1.40
C LEU A 204 4.06 -21.97 -0.07
N PRO A 205 5.41 -22.07 0.04
CA PRO A 205 6.05 -22.33 1.32
C PRO A 205 5.68 -21.24 2.33
N ALA A 206 5.27 -21.63 3.55
CA ALA A 206 4.78 -20.71 4.58
C ALA A 206 5.77 -19.55 4.88
N ARG A 207 7.08 -19.83 4.80
CA ARG A 207 8.14 -18.82 5.01
C ARG A 207 8.19 -17.73 3.93
N PHE A 208 7.60 -17.97 2.76
CA PHE A 208 7.50 -16.99 1.67
C PHE A 208 6.10 -16.39 1.55
N ALA A 209 5.04 -17.15 1.87
CA ALA A 209 3.65 -16.71 1.70
C ALA A 209 3.32 -15.37 2.39
N ARG A 210 3.98 -15.07 3.51
CA ARG A 210 3.79 -13.83 4.29
C ARG A 210 4.82 -12.74 4.01
N THR A 211 5.66 -12.91 3.00
CA THR A 211 6.66 -11.90 2.61
C THR A 211 6.03 -10.87 1.68
N ARG A 212 6.49 -9.62 1.78
CA ARG A 212 5.96 -8.49 1.00
C ARG A 212 5.86 -8.78 -0.51
N PRO A 213 6.89 -9.30 -1.21
CA PRO A 213 6.76 -9.56 -2.65
C PRO A 213 5.65 -10.57 -3.01
N MET A 214 5.40 -11.56 -2.15
CA MET A 214 4.32 -12.53 -2.37
C MET A 214 2.94 -11.93 -2.09
N GLN A 215 2.83 -11.07 -1.08
CA GLN A 215 1.61 -10.30 -0.80
C GLN A 215 1.30 -9.35 -1.95
N VAL A 216 2.29 -8.56 -2.42
CA VAL A 216 2.13 -7.66 -3.56
C VAL A 216 1.68 -8.40 -4.82
N LEU A 217 2.16 -9.62 -5.07
CA LEU A 217 1.65 -10.43 -6.18
C LEU A 217 0.18 -10.80 -6.02
N SER A 218 -0.22 -11.23 -4.81
CA SER A 218 -1.61 -11.57 -4.51
C SER A 218 -2.51 -10.34 -4.60
N ASP A 219 -2.04 -9.19 -4.11
CA ASP A 219 -2.76 -7.93 -4.05
C ASP A 219 -2.94 -7.33 -5.44
N THR A 220 -1.87 -7.26 -6.24
CA THR A 220 -1.94 -6.77 -7.63
C THR A 220 -2.77 -7.68 -8.53
N PHE A 221 -2.68 -9.00 -8.32
CA PHE A 221 -3.59 -9.96 -8.94
C PHE A 221 -5.03 -9.64 -8.56
N SER A 222 -5.32 -9.53 -7.27
CA SER A 222 -6.68 -9.30 -6.76
C SER A 222 -7.28 -8.02 -7.31
N ASP A 223 -6.54 -6.91 -7.24
CA ASP A 223 -6.94 -5.63 -7.83
C ASP A 223 -7.28 -5.77 -9.31
N ALA A 224 -6.42 -6.44 -10.08
CA ALA A 224 -6.61 -6.57 -11.50
C ALA A 224 -7.85 -7.39 -11.86
N VAL A 225 -8.16 -8.41 -11.06
CA VAL A 225 -9.37 -9.21 -11.20
C VAL A 225 -10.61 -8.38 -10.88
N HIS A 226 -10.62 -7.71 -9.73
CA HIS A 226 -11.77 -6.91 -9.26
C HIS A 226 -12.05 -5.71 -10.16
N LEU A 227 -11.04 -4.91 -10.51
CA LEU A 227 -11.21 -3.74 -11.37
C LEU A 227 -11.70 -4.12 -12.77
N ARG A 228 -11.27 -5.28 -13.30
CA ARG A 228 -11.80 -5.80 -14.56
C ARG A 228 -13.25 -6.22 -14.42
N ASN A 229 -13.57 -6.96 -13.35
CA ASN A 229 -14.93 -7.38 -13.07
C ASN A 229 -15.86 -6.16 -13.03
N ASP A 230 -15.49 -5.12 -12.28
CA ASP A 230 -16.27 -3.88 -12.14
C ASP A 230 -16.59 -3.20 -13.48
N LEU A 231 -15.65 -3.25 -14.44
CA LEU A 231 -15.86 -2.69 -15.78
C LEU A 231 -16.88 -3.52 -16.58
N TYR A 232 -16.84 -4.84 -16.49
CA TYR A 232 -17.80 -5.72 -17.16
C TYR A 232 -19.17 -5.75 -16.47
N SER A 233 -19.20 -5.63 -15.15
CA SER A 233 -20.40 -5.81 -14.34
C SER A 233 -21.18 -4.52 -14.09
N TYR A 234 -20.60 -3.33 -14.36
CA TYR A 234 -21.21 -2.03 -14.03
C TYR A 234 -22.69 -1.90 -14.44
N GLU A 235 -23.06 -2.31 -15.65
CA GLU A 235 -24.47 -2.18 -16.08
C GLU A 235 -25.41 -3.06 -15.28
N ARG A 236 -24.98 -4.24 -14.86
CA ARG A 236 -25.75 -5.16 -14.03
C ARG A 236 -25.78 -4.64 -12.58
N GLU A 237 -24.61 -4.55 -11.96
CA GLU A 237 -24.46 -4.24 -10.54
C GLU A 237 -24.98 -2.84 -10.20
N VAL A 238 -24.52 -1.81 -10.89
CA VAL A 238 -24.84 -0.43 -10.50
C VAL A 238 -26.23 0.00 -10.98
N ARG A 239 -26.64 -0.40 -12.20
CA ARG A 239 -27.90 0.10 -12.78
C ARG A 239 -29.12 -0.78 -12.54
N GLN A 240 -28.93 -2.10 -12.36
CA GLN A 240 -30.04 -3.04 -12.20
C GLN A 240 -30.17 -3.49 -10.74
N GLU A 241 -29.06 -3.86 -10.10
CA GLU A 241 -29.05 -4.38 -8.72
C GLU A 241 -28.96 -3.26 -7.67
N GLY A 242 -28.41 -2.09 -8.04
CA GLY A 242 -28.26 -0.96 -7.13
C GLY A 242 -27.05 -1.07 -6.20
N GLU A 243 -26.03 -1.82 -6.62
CA GLU A 243 -24.76 -1.99 -5.92
C GLU A 243 -24.00 -0.65 -5.85
N ASN A 244 -23.45 -0.35 -4.67
CA ASN A 244 -22.66 0.85 -4.41
C ASN A 244 -21.14 0.57 -4.47
N SER A 245 -20.76 -0.71 -4.50
CA SER A 245 -19.38 -1.19 -4.41
C SER A 245 -18.81 -1.53 -5.80
N ASN A 246 -18.69 -0.52 -6.67
CA ASN A 246 -18.09 -0.66 -8.00
C ASN A 246 -17.08 0.47 -8.29
N ALA A 247 -15.87 0.14 -8.77
CA ALA A 247 -14.79 1.11 -8.98
C ALA A 247 -15.18 2.26 -9.92
N VAL A 248 -15.95 1.99 -10.98
CA VAL A 248 -16.37 3.01 -11.95
C VAL A 248 -17.31 4.01 -11.28
N LEU A 249 -18.24 3.53 -10.43
CA LEU A 249 -19.12 4.39 -9.65
C LEU A 249 -18.32 5.22 -8.64
N VAL A 250 -17.39 4.59 -7.92
CA VAL A 250 -16.51 5.27 -6.95
C VAL A 250 -15.73 6.40 -7.62
N PHE A 251 -15.14 6.13 -8.79
CA PHE A 251 -14.34 7.11 -9.53
C PHE A 251 -15.22 8.22 -10.12
N GLU A 252 -16.37 7.88 -10.69
CA GLU A 252 -17.37 8.84 -11.20
C GLU A 252 -17.78 9.83 -10.12
N ARG A 253 -18.08 9.34 -8.91
CA ARG A 253 -18.52 10.18 -7.80
C ARG A 253 -17.39 11.00 -7.20
N PHE A 254 -16.23 10.39 -6.97
CA PHE A 254 -15.10 11.06 -6.33
C PHE A 254 -14.51 12.15 -7.24
N PHE A 255 -14.24 11.84 -8.52
CA PHE A 255 -13.67 12.79 -9.49
C PHE A 255 -14.71 13.66 -10.21
N GLY A 256 -16.00 13.54 -9.86
CA GLY A 256 -17.09 14.30 -10.48
C GLY A 256 -17.07 14.26 -12.01
N CYS A 257 -16.62 13.15 -12.61
CA CYS A 257 -16.38 13.01 -14.04
C CYS A 257 -17.47 12.15 -14.70
N PRO A 258 -17.64 12.21 -16.04
CA PRO A 258 -18.59 11.35 -16.74
C PRO A 258 -18.23 9.86 -16.59
N THR A 259 -19.23 8.98 -16.60
CA THR A 259 -19.05 7.51 -16.46
C THR A 259 -18.00 6.92 -17.42
N GLN A 260 -17.94 7.41 -18.66
CA GLN A 260 -16.92 6.97 -19.63
C GLN A 260 -15.49 7.28 -19.18
N GLU A 261 -15.27 8.47 -18.62
CA GLU A 261 -13.95 8.88 -18.12
C GLU A 261 -13.58 8.10 -16.86
N ALA A 262 -14.54 7.84 -15.97
CA ALA A 262 -14.34 6.97 -14.82
C ALA A 262 -13.94 5.54 -15.24
N ALA A 263 -14.61 4.96 -16.24
CA ALA A 263 -14.25 3.64 -16.77
C ALA A 263 -12.83 3.60 -17.38
N GLU A 264 -12.42 4.66 -18.07
CA GLU A 264 -11.04 4.79 -18.58
C GLU A 264 -10.02 4.89 -17.44
N LEU A 265 -10.31 5.64 -16.38
CA LEU A 265 -9.43 5.76 -15.21
C LEU A 265 -9.29 4.43 -14.45
N VAL A 266 -10.39 3.68 -14.30
CA VAL A 266 -10.36 2.34 -13.72
C VAL A 266 -9.50 1.40 -14.58
N ASN A 267 -9.58 1.50 -15.91
CA ASN A 267 -8.72 0.72 -16.81
C ASN A 267 -7.24 1.16 -16.77
N ASP A 268 -6.95 2.45 -16.58
CA ASP A 268 -5.60 2.96 -16.35
C ASP A 268 -5.03 2.38 -15.04
N LEU A 269 -5.85 2.30 -13.98
CA LEU A 269 -5.47 1.68 -12.71
C LEU A 269 -5.22 0.18 -12.86
N LEU A 270 -6.15 -0.55 -13.49
CA LEU A 270 -6.01 -1.97 -13.83
C LEU A 270 -4.70 -2.25 -14.58
N THR A 271 -4.40 -1.44 -15.60
CA THR A 271 -3.14 -1.55 -16.36
C THR A 271 -1.93 -1.35 -15.45
N SER A 272 -1.99 -0.36 -14.54
CA SER A 272 -0.92 -0.11 -13.57
C SER A 272 -0.68 -1.31 -12.64
N ARG A 273 -1.76 -1.94 -12.15
CA ARG A 273 -1.66 -3.09 -11.24
C ARG A 273 -1.07 -4.31 -11.92
N LEU A 274 -1.43 -4.57 -13.18
CA LEU A 274 -0.80 -5.60 -14.00
C LEU A 274 0.71 -5.36 -14.19
N GLN A 275 1.15 -4.12 -14.36
CA GLN A 275 2.58 -3.81 -14.48
C GLN A 275 3.34 -3.93 -13.16
N GLN A 276 2.70 -3.60 -12.03
CA GLN A 276 3.26 -3.84 -10.70
C GLN A 276 3.39 -5.35 -10.44
N PHE A 277 2.39 -6.15 -10.84
CA PHE A 277 2.47 -7.61 -10.81
C PHE A 277 3.68 -8.12 -11.61
N GLU A 278 3.84 -7.67 -12.87
CA GLU A 278 4.98 -8.04 -13.73
C GLU A 278 6.33 -7.66 -13.11
N THR A 279 6.42 -6.45 -12.56
CA THR A 279 7.66 -5.96 -11.91
C THR A 279 8.01 -6.82 -10.72
N THR A 280 7.04 -7.10 -9.84
CA THR A 280 7.22 -7.90 -8.64
C THR A 280 7.63 -9.33 -8.99
N ALA A 281 6.94 -9.95 -9.96
CA ALA A 281 7.23 -11.31 -10.43
C ALA A 281 8.63 -11.45 -11.03
N LEU A 282 9.09 -10.44 -11.78
CA LEU A 282 10.34 -10.52 -12.55
C LEU A 282 11.56 -9.99 -11.80
N THR A 283 11.37 -9.18 -10.75
CA THR A 283 12.48 -8.52 -10.06
C THR A 283 12.51 -8.88 -8.58
N GLU A 284 11.43 -8.65 -7.85
CA GLU A 284 11.41 -8.80 -6.40
C GLU A 284 11.37 -10.26 -5.95
N VAL A 285 10.56 -11.10 -6.60
CA VAL A 285 10.46 -12.54 -6.24
C VAL A 285 11.79 -13.27 -6.45
N PRO A 286 12.50 -13.12 -7.59
CA PRO A 286 13.83 -13.71 -7.74
C PRO A 286 14.83 -13.24 -6.67
N SER A 287 14.82 -11.94 -6.34
CA SER A 287 15.67 -11.38 -5.28
C SER A 287 15.33 -11.94 -3.89
N LEU A 288 14.03 -12.10 -3.58
CA LEU A 288 13.54 -12.73 -2.36
C LEU A 288 14.07 -14.16 -2.24
N LEU A 289 13.88 -14.98 -3.29
CA LEU A 289 14.28 -16.39 -3.30
C LEU A 289 15.79 -16.56 -3.17
N ALA A 290 16.57 -15.72 -3.87
CA ALA A 290 18.01 -15.71 -3.77
C ALA A 290 18.49 -15.28 -2.37
N GLY A 291 17.93 -14.21 -1.81
CA GLY A 291 18.30 -13.67 -0.51
C GLY A 291 18.01 -14.62 0.67
N HIS A 292 17.04 -15.52 0.52
CA HIS A 292 16.66 -16.50 1.55
C HIS A 292 17.18 -17.93 1.28
N GLY A 293 17.99 -18.11 0.22
CA GLY A 293 18.53 -19.41 -0.15
C GLY A 293 17.44 -20.45 -0.42
N ALA A 294 16.41 -20.10 -1.20
CA ALA A 294 15.33 -21.00 -1.55
C ALA A 294 15.87 -22.25 -2.29
N SER A 295 15.41 -23.43 -1.88
CA SER A 295 15.75 -24.70 -2.54
C SER A 295 15.15 -24.76 -3.95
N PRO A 296 15.66 -25.62 -4.85
CA PRO A 296 15.09 -25.78 -6.18
C PRO A 296 13.59 -26.12 -6.18
N ALA A 297 13.13 -26.93 -5.23
CA ALA A 297 11.71 -27.28 -5.09
C ALA A 297 10.85 -26.06 -4.73
N GLU A 298 11.32 -25.22 -3.80
CA GLU A 298 10.60 -23.98 -3.45
C GLU A 298 10.58 -22.98 -4.60
N GLN A 299 11.68 -22.86 -5.35
CA GLN A 299 11.73 -22.00 -6.54
C GLN A 299 10.73 -22.46 -7.60
N VAL A 300 10.60 -23.77 -7.83
CA VAL A 300 9.63 -24.34 -8.78
C VAL A 300 8.20 -24.10 -8.29
N ALA A 301 7.90 -24.31 -7.00
CA ALA A 301 6.57 -24.07 -6.46
C ALA A 301 6.15 -22.60 -6.60
N VAL A 302 7.04 -21.67 -6.23
CA VAL A 302 6.77 -20.23 -6.37
C VAL A 302 6.61 -19.82 -7.84
N ALA A 303 7.45 -20.34 -8.75
CA ALA A 303 7.31 -20.06 -10.18
C ALA A 303 6.00 -20.61 -10.77
N ALA A 304 5.57 -21.81 -10.36
CA ALA A 304 4.31 -22.40 -10.78
C ALA A 304 3.10 -21.60 -10.28
N TYR A 305 3.14 -21.14 -9.03
CA TYR A 305 2.13 -20.25 -8.46
C TYR A 305 2.03 -18.92 -9.24
N VAL A 306 3.16 -18.24 -9.45
CA VAL A 306 3.20 -16.98 -10.22
C VAL A 306 2.64 -17.17 -11.63
N LYS A 307 3.02 -18.25 -12.30
CA LYS A 307 2.49 -18.59 -13.63
C LYS A 307 0.98 -18.88 -13.58
N GLY A 308 0.50 -19.58 -12.55
CA GLY A 308 -0.93 -19.83 -12.34
C GLY A 308 -1.73 -18.53 -12.19
N LEU A 309 -1.20 -17.53 -11.47
CA LEU A 309 -1.82 -16.20 -11.40
C LEU A 309 -1.81 -15.46 -12.76
N GLN A 310 -0.79 -15.67 -13.60
CA GLN A 310 -0.75 -15.12 -14.97
C GLN A 310 -1.81 -15.76 -15.86
N ASP A 311 -1.92 -17.09 -15.83
CA ASP A 311 -2.92 -17.86 -16.57
C ASP A 311 -4.34 -17.48 -16.13
N TRP A 312 -4.56 -17.29 -14.83
CA TRP A 312 -5.84 -16.84 -14.30
C TRP A 312 -6.20 -15.44 -14.84
N GLN A 313 -5.24 -14.51 -14.85
CA GLN A 313 -5.50 -13.16 -15.35
C GLN A 313 -5.87 -13.11 -16.83
N SER A 314 -5.15 -13.81 -17.71
CA SER A 314 -5.50 -13.86 -19.13
C SER A 314 -6.75 -14.69 -19.39
N GLY A 315 -6.92 -15.79 -18.65
CA GLY A 315 -8.07 -16.66 -18.77
C GLY A 315 -9.39 -16.00 -18.35
N GLY A 316 -9.37 -15.28 -17.22
CA GLY A 316 -10.54 -14.53 -16.75
C GLY A 316 -10.95 -13.42 -17.72
N GLN A 317 -9.98 -12.74 -18.35
CA GLN A 317 -10.27 -11.78 -19.40
C GLN A 317 -10.93 -12.42 -20.63
N GLU A 318 -10.40 -13.56 -21.09
CA GLU A 318 -10.96 -14.28 -22.24
C GLU A 318 -12.38 -14.79 -21.95
N TRP A 319 -12.63 -15.26 -20.72
CA TRP A 319 -13.98 -15.65 -20.30
C TRP A 319 -14.94 -14.45 -20.26
N HIS A 320 -14.56 -13.31 -19.69
CA HIS A 320 -15.41 -12.11 -19.71
C HIS A 320 -15.78 -11.65 -21.13
N ALA A 321 -14.84 -11.75 -22.07
CA ALA A 321 -15.07 -11.40 -23.48
C ALA A 321 -16.02 -12.37 -24.21
N ARG A 322 -16.23 -13.59 -23.68
CA ARG A 322 -17.02 -14.65 -24.33
C ARG A 322 -18.31 -15.01 -23.58
N SER A 323 -18.35 -14.82 -22.27
CA SER A 323 -19.47 -15.27 -21.44
C SER A 323 -20.68 -14.36 -21.62
N SER A 324 -21.87 -14.97 -21.66
CA SER A 324 -23.12 -14.21 -21.78
C SER A 324 -23.55 -13.53 -20.47
N ARG A 325 -22.89 -13.84 -19.33
CA ARG A 325 -23.19 -13.24 -18.01
C ARG A 325 -23.01 -11.72 -17.99
N TYR A 326 -22.09 -11.20 -18.81
CA TYR A 326 -21.75 -9.78 -18.87
C TYR A 326 -21.97 -9.14 -20.25
N MET A 327 -22.37 -9.92 -21.27
CA MET A 327 -22.67 -9.37 -22.58
C MET A 327 -24.10 -8.83 -22.64
N ASN A 328 -24.24 -7.51 -22.72
CA ASN A 328 -25.48 -6.89 -23.23
C ASN A 328 -25.61 -7.22 -24.72
N ASP A 329 -26.83 -7.39 -25.25
CA ASP A 329 -27.17 -7.89 -26.61
C ASP A 329 -26.42 -7.27 -27.82
N ALA A 330 -25.61 -6.23 -27.62
CA ALA A 330 -24.77 -5.58 -28.63
C ALA A 330 -23.25 -5.80 -28.46
N ALA A 331 -22.78 -6.51 -27.43
CA ALA A 331 -21.37 -6.78 -27.16
C ALA A 331 -20.84 -8.02 -27.91
N SER A 332 -21.39 -8.32 -29.09
CA SER A 332 -20.69 -9.17 -30.04
C SER A 332 -19.50 -8.39 -30.59
N LEU A 333 -18.42 -8.33 -29.82
CA LEU A 333 -17.11 -7.96 -30.35
C LEU A 333 -16.88 -8.89 -31.54
N PRO A 334 -16.65 -8.36 -32.76
CA PRO A 334 -16.18 -9.19 -33.84
C PRO A 334 -14.94 -9.90 -33.30
N SER A 335 -14.80 -11.20 -33.57
CA SER A 335 -13.53 -11.91 -33.43
C SER A 335 -12.51 -11.22 -34.35
N GLY A 336 -11.96 -10.09 -33.90
CA GLY A 336 -10.95 -9.32 -34.59
C GLY A 336 -9.68 -10.17 -34.66
N PRO A 337 -8.82 -9.94 -35.67
CA PRO A 337 -7.67 -10.81 -35.88
C PRO A 337 -6.81 -10.84 -34.62
N THR A 338 -6.56 -12.03 -34.07
CA THR A 338 -5.59 -12.30 -32.98
C THR A 338 -4.14 -12.13 -33.44
N GLY A 339 -3.90 -11.29 -34.45
CA GLY A 339 -2.61 -11.09 -35.11
C GLY A 339 -1.76 -9.99 -34.49
N LEU A 340 -0.62 -9.72 -35.13
CA LEU A 340 0.41 -8.76 -34.71
C LEU A 340 -0.11 -7.34 -34.38
N GLY A 341 -1.25 -6.92 -34.96
CA GLY A 341 -1.83 -5.59 -34.76
C GLY A 341 -2.41 -5.37 -33.36
N THR A 342 -3.09 -6.37 -32.80
CA THR A 342 -3.69 -6.32 -31.46
C THR A 342 -2.59 -6.40 -30.39
N SER A 343 -1.59 -7.25 -30.61
CA SER A 343 -0.38 -7.29 -29.76
C SER A 343 0.38 -5.95 -29.78
N ALA A 344 0.47 -5.27 -30.92
CA ALA A 344 1.12 -3.95 -31.00
C ALA A 344 0.35 -2.87 -30.23
N ALA A 345 -0.99 -2.91 -30.22
CA ALA A 345 -1.82 -1.99 -29.45
C ALA A 345 -1.68 -2.21 -27.92
N THR A 346 -1.69 -3.47 -27.47
CA THR A 346 -1.45 -3.84 -26.07
C THR A 346 -0.05 -3.41 -25.61
N VAL A 347 0.98 -3.66 -26.44
CA VAL A 347 2.35 -3.23 -26.16
C VAL A 347 2.45 -1.70 -26.07
N ALA A 348 1.79 -0.96 -26.97
CA ALA A 348 1.79 0.49 -26.96
C ALA A 348 1.12 1.08 -25.70
N MET A 349 0.01 0.49 -25.24
CA MET A 349 -0.67 0.90 -24.01
C MET A 349 0.22 0.66 -22.79
N GLY A 350 0.80 -0.54 -22.69
CA GLY A 350 1.70 -0.86 -21.59
C GLY A 350 2.92 0.06 -21.55
N LEU A 351 3.52 0.32 -22.72
CA LEU A 351 4.68 1.19 -22.86
C LEU A 351 4.40 2.63 -22.43
N ARG A 352 3.20 3.18 -22.71
CA ARG A 352 2.84 4.54 -22.28
C ARG A 352 2.86 4.69 -20.75
N HIS A 353 2.28 3.74 -20.02
CA HIS A 353 2.27 3.77 -18.56
C HIS A 353 3.67 3.63 -17.98
N ARG A 354 4.45 2.66 -18.49
CA ARG A 354 5.85 2.46 -18.07
C ARG A 354 6.72 3.69 -18.33
N ILE A 355 6.58 4.36 -19.48
CA ILE A 355 7.33 5.58 -19.78
C ILE A 355 6.99 6.68 -18.76
N ARG A 356 5.72 6.84 -18.39
CA ARG A 356 5.31 7.84 -17.37
C ARG A 356 5.96 7.54 -16.02
N GLN A 357 5.85 6.31 -15.53
CA GLN A 357 6.46 5.89 -14.26
C GLN A 357 7.98 6.13 -14.19
N HIS A 358 8.68 6.10 -15.32
CA HIS A 358 10.12 6.35 -15.41
C HIS A 358 10.49 7.75 -15.95
N SER A 359 9.51 8.68 -16.04
CA SER A 359 9.74 10.02 -16.57
C SER A 359 10.17 11.05 -15.53
N PHE A 360 10.16 10.67 -14.24
CA PHE A 360 10.56 11.53 -13.14
C PHE A 360 11.99 12.05 -13.31
N ARG A 361 12.17 13.35 -13.05
CA ARG A 361 13.46 14.02 -13.10
C ARG A 361 13.87 14.40 -11.67
N PRO A 362 14.87 13.71 -11.09
CA PRO A 362 15.36 14.06 -9.76
C PRO A 362 15.85 15.51 -9.70
N PHE A 363 15.61 16.17 -8.57
CA PHE A 363 16.04 17.55 -8.28
C PHE A 363 15.44 18.61 -9.21
N GLU A 364 14.23 18.36 -9.74
CA GLU A 364 13.52 19.35 -10.56
C GLU A 364 13.12 20.56 -9.69
N PRO A 365 13.45 21.80 -10.09
CA PRO A 365 13.02 22.99 -9.37
C PRO A 365 11.51 23.17 -9.48
N VAL A 366 10.80 22.79 -8.42
CA VAL A 366 9.35 22.92 -8.35
C VAL A 366 8.95 24.20 -7.60
N GLY A 367 9.76 24.67 -6.66
CA GLY A 367 9.37 25.78 -5.77
C GLY A 367 8.25 25.40 -4.80
N HIS A 368 7.93 26.30 -3.88
CA HIS A 368 6.92 26.09 -2.84
C HIS A 368 5.56 25.62 -3.39
N LEU A 369 4.95 24.63 -2.72
CA LEU A 369 3.61 24.14 -3.01
C LEU A 369 2.60 24.88 -2.11
N PRO A 370 1.81 25.84 -2.63
CA PRO A 370 0.82 26.53 -1.81
C PRO A 370 -0.30 25.56 -1.43
N LEU A 371 -0.66 25.47 -0.14
CA LEU A 371 -1.65 24.50 0.33
C LEU A 371 -3.06 25.11 0.44
N PRO A 372 -4.13 24.36 0.08
CA PRO A 372 -5.50 24.76 0.39
C PRO A 372 -5.76 24.64 1.91
N GLU A 373 -6.94 25.09 2.35
CA GLU A 373 -7.40 24.76 3.68
C GLU A 373 -7.65 23.25 3.79
N LEU A 374 -6.94 22.59 4.70
CA LEU A 374 -7.07 21.16 4.95
C LEU A 374 -8.16 20.93 6.00
N TYR A 375 -9.14 20.08 5.67
CA TYR A 375 -10.25 19.74 6.56
C TYR A 375 -9.73 18.98 7.79
N MET A 376 -9.68 19.66 8.93
CA MET A 376 -9.29 19.12 10.23
C MET A 376 -10.34 19.56 11.27
N PRO A 377 -11.30 18.70 11.63
CA PRO A 377 -12.37 19.06 12.57
C PRO A 377 -11.90 19.08 14.03
N PHE A 378 -10.71 18.54 14.32
CA PHE A 378 -10.18 18.41 15.67
C PHE A 378 -9.21 19.53 16.02
N THR A 379 -9.23 19.96 17.28
CA THR A 379 -8.29 20.95 17.81
C THR A 379 -7.13 20.22 18.48
N HIS A 380 -5.89 20.56 18.12
CA HIS A 380 -4.72 19.99 18.78
C HIS A 380 -4.65 20.45 20.25
N ARG A 381 -4.18 19.56 21.11
CA ARG A 381 -3.78 19.86 22.48
C ARG A 381 -2.27 19.83 22.58
N THR A 382 -1.71 20.39 23.64
CA THR A 382 -0.25 20.42 23.85
C THR A 382 0.05 20.08 25.30
N SER A 383 0.92 19.10 25.52
CA SER A 383 1.38 18.73 26.85
C SER A 383 2.07 19.92 27.54
N PRO A 384 1.79 20.17 28.83
CA PRO A 384 2.44 21.24 29.58
C PRO A 384 3.95 20.98 29.80
N HIS A 385 4.45 19.80 29.44
CA HIS A 385 5.84 19.38 29.66
C HIS A 385 6.76 19.60 28.45
N ILE A 386 6.29 20.25 27.38
CA ILE A 386 7.05 20.49 26.14
C ILE A 386 8.43 21.12 26.36
N ASP A 387 8.54 22.12 27.24
CA ASP A 387 9.81 22.82 27.48
C ASP A 387 10.84 21.92 28.18
N ASP A 388 10.37 20.99 28.99
CA ASP A 388 11.22 19.99 29.62
C ASP A 388 11.70 18.95 28.60
N ALA A 389 10.78 18.46 27.75
CA ALA A 389 11.11 17.54 26.67
C ALA A 389 12.13 18.14 25.68
N ARG A 390 11.99 19.42 25.30
CA ARG A 390 12.95 20.14 24.43
C ARG A 390 14.36 20.20 25.03
N ARG A 391 14.47 20.47 26.34
CA ARG A 391 15.77 20.54 27.02
C ARG A 391 16.41 19.15 27.13
N HIS A 392 15.61 18.15 27.46
CA HIS A 392 16.06 16.76 27.56
C HIS A 392 16.57 16.23 26.21
N SER A 393 15.77 16.36 25.16
CA SER A 393 16.02 15.69 23.88
C SER A 393 17.29 16.17 23.19
N ALA A 394 17.66 17.45 23.32
CA ALA A 394 18.94 17.96 22.80
C ALA A 394 20.16 17.36 23.53
N GLY A 395 20.03 17.11 24.84
CA GLY A 395 21.04 16.41 25.63
C GLY A 395 21.16 14.94 25.21
N TRP A 396 20.02 14.27 25.07
CA TRP A 396 19.95 12.87 24.65
C TRP A 396 20.49 12.65 23.24
N ALA A 397 20.07 13.46 22.25
CA ALA A 397 20.55 13.36 20.87
C ALA A 397 22.08 13.50 20.76
N ARG A 398 22.68 14.41 21.54
CA ARG A 398 24.14 14.55 21.64
C ARG A 398 24.79 13.31 22.23
N ALA A 399 24.22 12.74 23.29
CA ALA A 399 24.74 11.53 23.93
C ALA A 399 24.67 10.30 23.02
N MET A 400 23.65 10.23 22.15
CA MET A 400 23.51 9.15 21.17
C MET A 400 24.41 9.32 19.94
N GLY A 401 25.01 10.50 19.75
CA GLY A 401 25.89 10.80 18.63
C GLY A 401 25.15 11.25 17.36
N PHE A 402 23.93 11.79 17.47
CA PHE A 402 23.17 12.27 16.30
C PHE A 402 23.80 13.49 15.62
N PHE A 403 24.78 14.13 16.27
CA PHE A 403 25.55 15.25 15.73
C PHE A 403 26.96 14.85 15.29
N ASP A 404 27.29 13.56 15.37
CA ASP A 404 28.61 13.06 15.02
C ASP A 404 28.74 12.87 13.50
N SER A 405 29.97 12.97 13.01
CA SER A 405 30.32 12.58 11.64
C SER A 405 30.19 11.08 11.49
N VAL A 406 29.41 10.62 10.51
CA VAL A 406 29.26 9.20 10.17
C VAL A 406 29.75 8.91 8.74
N PRO A 407 30.20 7.67 8.44
CA PRO A 407 30.69 7.34 7.11
C PRO A 407 29.66 7.62 6.01
N GLY A 408 30.09 8.25 4.91
CA GLY A 408 29.24 8.66 3.79
C GLY A 408 28.65 10.07 3.89
N VAL A 409 28.62 10.66 5.09
CA VAL A 409 28.18 12.06 5.32
C VAL A 409 29.15 12.78 6.27
N GLU A 410 30.45 12.57 6.09
CA GLU A 410 31.48 13.08 6.98
C GLU A 410 31.50 14.62 7.04
N ALA A 411 31.14 15.27 5.94
CA ALA A 411 30.95 16.71 5.87
C ALA A 411 29.53 17.08 6.32
N GLY A 412 29.41 17.61 7.55
CA GLY A 412 28.16 18.14 8.10
C GLY A 412 27.33 17.17 8.94
N GLY A 413 27.65 15.85 8.92
CA GLY A 413 26.85 14.83 9.60
C GLY A 413 25.46 14.67 8.98
N VAL A 414 24.64 13.78 9.54
CA VAL A 414 23.22 13.72 9.15
C VAL A 414 22.50 14.96 9.69
N TRP A 415 22.67 15.23 10.99
CA TRP A 415 22.15 16.42 11.66
C TRP A 415 23.26 17.21 12.35
N ASP A 416 23.06 18.52 12.45
CA ASP A 416 23.70 19.36 13.44
C ASP A 416 22.69 19.71 14.55
N GLU A 417 23.18 20.26 15.67
CA GLU A 417 22.31 20.63 16.79
C GLU A 417 21.28 21.70 16.39
N LYS A 418 21.64 22.60 15.47
CA LYS A 418 20.72 23.64 14.99
C LYS A 418 19.55 23.05 14.20
N ARG A 419 19.82 22.10 13.29
CA ARG A 419 18.81 21.36 12.53
C ARG A 419 17.90 20.62 13.50
N PHE A 420 18.45 19.87 14.44
CA PHE A 420 17.67 19.13 15.45
C PHE A 420 16.71 20.03 16.24
N LEU A 421 17.19 21.16 16.75
CA LEU A 421 16.34 22.13 17.45
C LEU A 421 15.26 22.73 16.54
N GLY A 422 15.56 22.92 15.25
CA GLY A 422 14.60 23.37 14.25
C GLY A 422 13.54 22.33 13.88
N LEU A 423 13.89 21.03 13.91
CA LEU A 423 12.91 19.95 13.72
C LEU A 423 11.84 19.99 14.82
N ASP A 424 12.23 20.36 16.04
CA ASP A 424 11.37 20.50 17.22
C ASP A 424 10.44 19.30 17.42
N LEU A 425 11.03 18.10 17.44
CA LEU A 425 10.29 16.84 17.59
C LEU A 425 9.61 16.73 18.96
N ALA A 426 10.07 17.49 19.96
CA ALA A 426 9.38 17.66 21.24
C ALA A 426 8.02 18.35 21.07
N HIS A 427 7.90 19.33 20.17
CA HIS A 427 6.62 19.95 19.83
C HIS A 427 5.67 18.94 19.18
N CYS A 428 6.17 18.12 18.24
CA CYS A 428 5.40 17.03 17.64
C CYS A 428 4.90 16.04 18.73
N ALA A 429 5.81 15.51 19.55
CA ALA A 429 5.49 14.59 20.64
C ALA A 429 4.47 15.17 21.63
N SER A 430 4.59 16.46 21.94
CA SER A 430 3.70 17.12 22.92
C SER A 430 2.26 17.24 22.46
N MET A 431 2.00 17.16 21.16
CA MET A 431 0.64 17.18 20.62
C MET A 431 0.10 15.78 20.34
N ILE A 432 0.98 14.88 19.89
CA ILE A 432 0.65 13.45 19.72
C ILE A 432 0.29 12.80 21.06
N HIS A 433 1.03 13.11 22.13
CA HIS A 433 0.77 12.60 23.48
C HIS A 433 0.51 13.77 24.44
N ALA A 434 -0.60 14.48 24.22
CA ALA A 434 -0.93 15.68 24.99
C ALA A 434 -1.10 15.43 26.50
N ASP A 435 -1.55 14.23 26.87
CA ASP A 435 -1.77 13.83 28.26
C ASP A 435 -0.57 13.06 28.87
N ALA A 436 0.57 12.98 28.18
CA ALA A 436 1.75 12.26 28.69
C ALA A 436 2.36 12.96 29.91
N GLU A 437 2.74 12.14 30.90
CA GLU A 437 3.58 12.55 32.02
C GLU A 437 4.99 12.95 31.54
N PRO A 438 5.76 13.71 32.34
CA PRO A 438 7.06 14.25 31.90
C PRO A 438 8.02 13.20 31.30
N GLU A 439 8.15 12.03 31.94
CA GLU A 439 9.05 10.98 31.47
C GLU A 439 8.52 10.28 30.20
N GLN A 440 7.19 10.11 30.09
CA GLN A 440 6.57 9.56 28.89
C GLN A 440 6.77 10.49 27.69
N LEU A 441 6.65 11.81 27.90
CA LEU A 441 6.85 12.79 26.84
C LEU A 441 8.32 12.83 26.39
N ARG A 442 9.28 12.74 27.32
CA ARG A 442 10.72 12.61 26.97
C ARG A 442 10.96 11.36 26.13
N LEU A 443 10.48 10.21 26.58
CA LEU A 443 10.64 8.95 25.86
C LEU A 443 10.00 9.01 24.46
N SER A 444 8.80 9.59 24.34
CA SER A 444 8.13 9.79 23.05
C SER A 444 8.93 10.69 22.12
N THR A 445 9.51 11.77 22.66
CA THR A 445 10.38 12.69 21.92
C THR A 445 11.65 12.00 21.43
N ASP A 446 12.25 11.16 22.26
CA ASP A 446 13.48 10.42 21.92
C ASP A 446 13.20 9.36 20.83
N TRP A 447 12.06 8.64 20.90
CA TRP A 447 11.62 7.72 19.85
C TRP A 447 11.35 8.42 18.51
N LEU A 448 10.64 9.55 18.52
CA LEU A 448 10.43 10.36 17.31
C LEU A 448 11.75 10.87 16.74
N SER A 449 12.68 11.26 17.61
CA SER A 449 14.03 11.68 17.22
C SER A 449 14.81 10.56 16.56
N TRP A 450 14.79 9.35 17.11
CA TRP A 450 15.47 8.19 16.54
C TRP A 450 14.88 7.77 15.19
N GLY A 451 13.54 7.68 15.08
CA GLY A 451 12.86 7.33 13.83
C GLY A 451 13.15 8.33 12.71
N THR A 452 13.03 9.63 13.01
CA THR A 452 13.31 10.71 12.04
C THR A 452 14.80 10.76 11.66
N TYR A 453 15.71 10.42 12.58
CA TYR A 453 17.13 10.33 12.26
C TYR A 453 17.41 9.18 11.30
N GLY A 454 16.76 8.02 11.48
CA GLY A 454 16.87 6.87 10.58
C GLY A 454 16.38 7.18 9.17
N ASP A 455 15.22 7.85 9.08
CA ASP A 455 14.64 8.35 7.84
C ASP A 455 15.60 9.26 7.06
N ASP A 456 16.31 10.16 7.74
CA ASP A 456 17.33 11.02 7.11
C ASP A 456 18.66 10.27 6.85
N TYR A 457 19.04 9.31 7.70
CA TYR A 457 20.32 8.59 7.64
C TYR A 457 20.39 7.62 6.46
N PHE A 458 19.35 6.81 6.23
CA PHE A 458 19.39 5.74 5.24
C PHE A 458 19.59 6.26 3.80
N PRO A 459 18.77 7.21 3.32
CA PRO A 459 18.99 7.86 2.03
C PRO A 459 20.34 8.57 1.94
N ALA A 460 20.76 9.29 2.99
CA ALA A 460 22.01 10.05 2.94
C ALA A 460 23.26 9.16 2.85
N VAL A 461 23.28 8.04 3.58
CA VAL A 461 24.46 7.14 3.65
C VAL A 461 24.46 6.11 2.52
N PHE A 462 23.31 5.51 2.20
CA PHE A 462 23.23 4.40 1.24
C PHE A 462 22.71 4.82 -0.14
N GLY A 463 21.92 5.90 -0.23
CA GLY A 463 21.30 6.37 -1.47
C GLY A 463 22.29 6.75 -2.57
N PRO A 464 23.28 7.65 -2.32
CA PRO A 464 24.23 8.08 -3.34
C PRO A 464 25.01 6.95 -4.01
N SER A 465 25.38 5.92 -3.24
CA SER A 465 26.13 4.75 -3.73
C SER A 465 25.24 3.62 -4.23
N ARG A 466 23.92 3.68 -3.98
CA ARG A 466 22.94 2.60 -4.22
C ARG A 466 23.37 1.26 -3.60
N ASN A 467 24.04 1.31 -2.45
CA ASN A 467 24.58 0.11 -1.80
C ASN A 467 23.51 -0.60 -0.95
N LEU A 468 22.53 -1.19 -1.63
CA LEU A 468 21.45 -1.95 -1.00
C LEU A 468 21.95 -3.10 -0.09
N PRO A 469 23.02 -3.85 -0.42
CA PRO A 469 23.56 -4.86 0.49
C PRO A 469 24.06 -4.27 1.82
N ALA A 470 24.71 -3.11 1.79
CA ALA A 470 25.16 -2.45 3.02
C ALA A 470 24.00 -1.90 3.85
N ALA A 471 22.99 -1.32 3.19
CA ALA A 471 21.77 -0.88 3.85
C ALA A 471 21.06 -2.06 4.56
N ARG A 472 20.93 -3.20 3.86
CA ARG A 472 20.35 -4.42 4.43
C ARG A 472 21.16 -4.94 5.61
N ALA A 473 22.49 -4.98 5.50
CA ALA A 473 23.34 -5.41 6.60
C ALA A 473 23.22 -4.48 7.83
N CYS A 474 23.04 -3.18 7.61
CA CYS A 474 22.78 -2.22 8.69
C CYS A 474 21.42 -2.48 9.34
N ASN A 475 20.36 -2.67 8.55
CA ASN A 475 19.02 -2.99 9.03
C ASN A 475 18.98 -4.31 9.82
N ASP A 476 19.58 -5.38 9.28
CA ASP A 476 19.62 -6.71 9.92
C ASP A 476 20.31 -6.67 11.30
N ARG A 477 21.24 -5.72 11.50
CA ARG A 477 21.91 -5.50 12.80
C ARG A 477 21.01 -4.79 13.82
N LEU A 478 20.06 -3.94 13.40
CA LEU A 478 19.19 -3.19 14.33
C LEU A 478 18.39 -4.14 15.24
N SER A 479 17.90 -5.26 14.70
CA SER A 479 17.21 -6.31 15.48
C SER A 479 18.05 -6.90 16.62
N LEU A 480 19.39 -6.82 16.58
CA LEU A 480 20.27 -7.30 17.65
C LEU A 480 20.23 -6.40 18.89
N PHE A 481 19.77 -5.16 18.75
CA PHE A 481 19.63 -4.19 19.84
C PHE A 481 18.24 -4.23 20.49
N MET A 482 17.38 -5.17 20.07
CA MET A 482 16.07 -5.44 20.64
C MET A 482 15.97 -6.89 21.15
N PRO A 483 16.80 -7.30 22.13
CA PRO A 483 16.74 -8.65 22.68
C PRO A 483 15.37 -8.92 23.30
N LEU A 484 14.82 -10.10 23.00
CA LEU A 484 13.62 -10.60 23.67
C LEU A 484 13.97 -11.32 24.97
N ASP A 485 15.10 -12.05 24.98
CA ASP A 485 15.66 -12.74 26.13
C ASP A 485 16.74 -11.88 26.80
N ASP A 486 16.65 -11.70 28.12
CA ASP A 486 17.57 -10.86 28.89
C ASP A 486 19.02 -11.39 28.91
N ASP A 487 19.22 -12.68 28.62
CA ASP A 487 20.54 -13.34 28.58
C ASP A 487 21.28 -13.17 27.24
N ARG A 488 20.62 -12.61 26.22
CA ARG A 488 21.24 -12.45 24.89
C ARG A 488 22.15 -11.22 24.90
N PRO A 489 23.46 -11.38 24.63
CA PRO A 489 24.37 -10.24 24.62
C PRO A 489 24.02 -9.28 23.47
N VAL A 490 23.79 -8.01 23.82
CA VAL A 490 23.67 -6.91 22.86
C VAL A 490 25.08 -6.56 22.36
N PRO A 491 25.32 -6.52 21.04
CA PRO A 491 26.63 -6.16 20.50
C PRO A 491 26.97 -4.70 20.81
N GLU A 492 28.26 -4.34 20.75
CA GLU A 492 28.68 -2.94 20.88
C GLU A 492 28.11 -2.09 19.71
N PRO A 493 27.40 -0.98 19.99
CA PRO A 493 26.86 -0.12 18.94
C PRO A 493 27.94 0.51 18.06
N ALA A 494 27.84 0.32 16.75
CA ALA A 494 28.81 0.80 15.77
C ALA A 494 28.47 2.19 15.20
N ASN A 495 27.23 2.65 15.34
CA ASN A 495 26.75 3.92 14.80
C ASN A 495 25.66 4.54 15.71
N PRO A 496 25.27 5.81 15.48
CA PRO A 496 24.28 6.48 16.31
C PRO A 496 22.88 5.83 16.32
N LEU A 497 22.46 5.21 15.20
CA LEU A 497 21.17 4.49 15.14
C LEU A 497 21.15 3.28 16.07
N GLU A 498 22.19 2.46 16.03
CA GLU A 498 22.36 1.30 16.92
C GLU A 498 22.41 1.74 18.38
N ARG A 499 23.12 2.83 18.68
CA ARG A 499 23.26 3.36 20.05
C ARG A 499 21.93 3.89 20.59
N GLY A 500 21.21 4.68 19.80
CA GLY A 500 19.89 5.19 20.15
C GLY A 500 18.87 4.07 20.37
N LEU A 501 18.86 3.05 19.50
CA LEU A 501 17.93 1.93 19.63
C LEU A 501 18.21 1.11 20.90
N ALA A 502 19.47 0.89 21.25
CA ALA A 502 19.85 0.18 22.47
C ALA A 502 19.34 0.90 23.74
N ASP A 503 19.50 2.23 23.81
CA ASP A 503 19.00 3.04 24.93
C ASP A 503 17.47 3.02 25.00
N LEU A 504 16.82 3.31 23.87
CA LEU A 504 15.37 3.36 23.78
C LEU A 504 14.73 2.01 24.11
N TRP A 505 15.28 0.91 23.61
CA TRP A 505 14.81 -0.43 23.93
C TRP A 505 14.93 -0.70 25.43
N GLY A 506 16.06 -0.38 26.06
CA GLY A 506 16.26 -0.56 27.49
C GLY A 506 15.24 0.20 28.35
N ARG A 507 14.91 1.44 27.96
CA ARG A 507 13.94 2.30 28.67
C ARG A 507 12.48 1.90 28.42
N THR A 508 12.19 1.27 27.29
CA THR A 508 10.80 0.98 26.85
C THR A 508 10.40 -0.46 27.12
N ALA A 509 11.25 -1.44 26.81
CA ALA A 509 10.93 -2.87 26.82
C ALA A 509 11.02 -3.52 28.22
N GLY A 510 11.77 -2.91 29.16
CA GLY A 510 11.96 -3.44 30.51
C GLY A 510 10.64 -3.69 31.27
N PRO A 511 9.69 -2.73 31.29
CA PRO A 511 8.38 -2.90 31.93
C PRO A 511 7.39 -3.79 31.17
N MET A 512 7.68 -4.18 29.93
CA MET A 512 6.74 -4.94 29.08
C MET A 512 6.73 -6.43 29.42
N THR A 513 5.58 -7.08 29.21
CA THR A 513 5.53 -8.54 29.09
C THR A 513 6.31 -9.03 27.87
N ALA A 514 6.68 -10.31 27.86
CA ALA A 514 7.37 -10.93 26.74
C ALA A 514 6.58 -10.81 25.43
N GLU A 515 5.25 -10.90 25.50
CA GLU A 515 4.38 -10.79 24.34
C GLU A 515 4.31 -9.35 23.81
N ALA A 516 4.12 -8.36 24.70
CA ALA A 516 4.13 -6.95 24.32
C ALA A 516 5.51 -6.53 23.76
N ARG A 517 6.59 -7.06 24.34
CA ARG A 517 7.97 -6.87 23.84
C ARG A 517 8.14 -7.45 22.44
N CYS A 518 7.62 -8.64 22.17
CA CYS A 518 7.65 -9.25 20.84
C CYS A 518 6.89 -8.39 19.82
N ARG A 519 5.68 -7.94 20.16
CA ARG A 519 4.88 -7.06 19.30
C ARG A 519 5.58 -5.75 18.99
N PHE A 520 6.13 -5.09 20.02
CA PHE A 520 6.82 -3.81 19.85
C PHE A 520 8.08 -3.96 19.00
N ARG A 521 8.84 -5.05 19.19
CA ARG A 521 9.97 -5.39 18.31
C ARG A 521 9.53 -5.52 16.86
N THR A 522 8.45 -6.26 16.58
CA THR A 522 7.94 -6.40 15.22
C THR A 522 7.56 -5.05 14.61
N ALA A 523 6.91 -4.16 15.35
CA ALA A 523 6.59 -2.81 14.85
C ALA A 523 7.83 -2.00 14.49
N VAL A 524 8.92 -2.11 15.26
CA VAL A 524 10.20 -1.47 14.93
C VAL A 524 10.84 -2.12 13.70
N GLU A 525 10.88 -3.46 13.63
CA GLU A 525 11.45 -4.19 12.48
C GLU A 525 10.71 -3.90 11.18
N ASP A 526 9.37 -3.81 11.21
CA ASP A 526 8.54 -3.42 10.07
C ASP A 526 8.88 -2.00 9.60
N MET A 527 9.03 -1.06 10.54
CA MET A 527 9.41 0.31 10.23
C MET A 527 10.82 0.38 9.62
N THR A 528 11.83 -0.27 10.19
CA THR A 528 13.19 -0.19 9.66
C THR A 528 13.33 -0.91 8.31
N ALA A 529 12.58 -2.00 8.10
CA ALA A 529 12.51 -2.68 6.81
C ALA A 529 11.91 -1.78 5.71
N SER A 530 11.04 -0.83 6.06
CA SER A 530 10.46 0.13 5.12
C SER A 530 11.50 1.09 4.50
N TRP A 531 12.56 1.44 5.22
CA TRP A 531 13.66 2.26 4.68
C TRP A 531 14.42 1.55 3.55
N LEU A 532 14.52 0.21 3.61
CA LEU A 532 15.11 -0.58 2.52
C LEU A 532 14.23 -0.57 1.28
N TRP A 533 12.91 -0.50 1.46
CA TRP A 533 11.94 -0.42 0.37
C TRP A 533 12.08 0.91 -0.36
N GLU A 534 12.13 2.03 0.36
CA GLU A 534 12.33 3.36 -0.26
C GLU A 534 13.66 3.43 -1.03
N LEU A 535 14.76 2.92 -0.44
CA LEU A 535 16.05 2.83 -1.12
C LEU A 535 16.01 1.97 -2.40
N ALA A 536 15.27 0.86 -2.39
CA ALA A 536 15.11 0.02 -3.57
C ALA A 536 14.37 0.77 -4.68
N ASN A 537 13.26 1.43 -4.35
CA ASN A 537 12.51 2.23 -5.31
C ASN A 537 13.33 3.41 -5.87
N GLN A 538 14.10 4.12 -5.02
CA GLN A 538 15.06 5.15 -5.45
C GLN A 538 16.09 4.57 -6.43
N ALA A 539 16.59 3.34 -6.18
CA ALA A 539 17.54 2.69 -7.07
C ALA A 539 16.93 2.35 -8.44
N HIS A 540 15.62 2.10 -8.50
CA HIS A 540 14.87 1.77 -9.71
C HIS A 540 14.37 2.98 -10.51
N HIS A 541 14.50 4.22 -10.00
CA HIS A 541 14.04 5.45 -10.68
C HIS A 541 12.60 5.34 -11.18
N ARG A 542 11.70 4.89 -10.30
CA ARG A 542 10.31 4.61 -10.63
C ARG A 542 9.39 5.37 -9.67
N VAL A 543 8.46 6.14 -10.23
CA VAL A 543 7.31 6.65 -9.46
C VAL A 543 6.37 5.47 -9.22
N PRO A 544 6.07 5.11 -7.96
CA PRO A 544 5.12 4.04 -7.67
C PRO A 544 3.72 4.39 -8.21
N ASP A 545 2.91 3.36 -8.44
CA ASP A 545 1.50 3.61 -8.73
C ASP A 545 0.73 4.04 -7.47
N PRO A 546 -0.44 4.70 -7.60
CA PRO A 546 -1.17 5.24 -6.46
C PRO A 546 -1.45 4.25 -5.33
N ILE A 547 -1.69 2.98 -5.68
CA ILE A 547 -1.98 1.95 -4.70
C ILE A 547 -0.70 1.50 -3.99
N ASP A 548 0.33 1.11 -4.77
CA ASP A 548 1.63 0.69 -4.21
C ASP A 548 2.23 1.80 -3.34
N TYR A 549 2.01 3.07 -3.72
CA TYR A 549 2.39 4.23 -2.93
C TYR A 549 1.68 4.29 -1.58
N VAL A 550 0.34 4.22 -1.54
CA VAL A 550 -0.40 4.34 -0.27
C VAL A 550 -0.04 3.20 0.69
N GLU A 551 0.08 1.97 0.18
CA GLU A 551 0.48 0.81 0.98
C GLU A 551 1.89 0.93 1.54
N MET A 552 2.84 1.35 0.69
CA MET A 552 4.20 1.65 1.11
C MET A 552 4.22 2.75 2.16
N ARG A 553 3.51 3.86 1.91
CA ARG A 553 3.57 5.06 2.74
C ARG A 553 3.04 4.83 4.14
N ARG A 554 2.01 3.99 4.31
CA ARG A 554 1.53 3.54 5.63
C ARG A 554 2.61 2.82 6.44
N LYS A 555 3.57 2.17 5.78
CA LYS A 555 4.70 1.51 6.43
C LYS A 555 5.89 2.44 6.65
N THR A 556 6.17 3.35 5.72
CA THR A 556 7.36 4.22 5.80
C THR A 556 7.20 5.44 6.69
N PHE A 557 5.96 5.84 7.01
CA PHE A 557 5.71 7.02 7.86
C PHE A 557 6.04 6.82 9.35
N GLY A 558 6.19 5.56 9.82
CA GLY A 558 6.43 5.26 11.24
C GLY A 558 5.19 5.36 12.14
N SER A 559 3.99 5.39 11.56
CA SER A 559 2.71 5.36 12.29
C SER A 559 2.57 4.11 13.16
N ASP A 560 3.00 2.94 12.66
CA ASP A 560 2.96 1.67 13.40
C ASP A 560 3.78 1.74 14.70
N LEU A 561 4.92 2.44 14.69
CA LEU A 561 5.74 2.65 15.88
C LEU A 561 5.00 3.52 16.92
N THR A 562 4.52 4.70 16.51
CA THR A 562 3.85 5.64 17.42
C THR A 562 2.55 5.06 18.00
N ARG A 563 1.76 4.36 17.18
CA ARG A 563 0.58 3.61 17.63
C ARG A 563 0.95 2.48 18.59
N SER A 564 1.99 1.71 18.28
CA SER A 564 2.42 0.63 19.17
C SER A 564 2.82 1.16 20.54
N LEU A 565 3.51 2.30 20.60
CA LEU A 565 3.84 3.00 21.85
C LEU A 565 2.59 3.42 22.63
N ALA A 566 1.59 3.99 21.96
CA ALA A 566 0.33 4.42 22.58
C ALA A 566 -0.46 3.25 23.20
N ARG A 567 -0.42 2.06 22.59
CA ARG A 567 -1.13 0.86 23.07
C ARG A 567 -0.45 0.15 24.24
N LEU A 568 0.84 0.40 24.50
CA LEU A 568 1.61 -0.31 25.53
C LEU A 568 0.95 -0.33 26.92
N PRO A 569 0.36 0.76 27.44
CA PRO A 569 -0.26 0.77 28.77
C PRO A 569 -1.46 -0.17 28.92
N HIS A 570 -2.06 -0.62 27.80
CA HIS A 570 -3.31 -1.37 27.78
C HIS A 570 -3.24 -2.69 27.00
N ALA A 571 -2.02 -3.11 26.64
CA ALA A 571 -1.76 -4.24 25.76
C ALA A 571 -2.24 -5.62 26.27
N GLU A 572 -2.61 -5.73 27.55
CA GLU A 572 -3.19 -6.94 28.16
C GLU A 572 -4.72 -6.86 28.31
N THR A 573 -5.32 -5.70 28.06
CA THR A 573 -6.76 -5.48 28.29
C THR A 573 -7.58 -5.68 27.02
N VAL A 574 -7.10 -5.19 25.88
CA VAL A 574 -7.80 -5.34 24.60
C VAL A 574 -7.27 -6.58 23.88
N PRO A 575 -8.12 -7.58 23.58
CA PRO A 575 -7.70 -8.76 22.84
C PRO A 575 -7.20 -8.41 21.43
N GLU A 576 -6.20 -9.15 20.95
CA GLU A 576 -5.57 -8.89 19.66
C GLU A 576 -6.54 -9.07 18.49
N GLU A 577 -7.51 -9.97 18.60
CA GLU A 577 -8.58 -10.12 17.61
C GLU A 577 -9.38 -8.84 17.40
N ILE A 578 -9.54 -7.99 18.43
CA ILE A 578 -10.30 -6.73 18.32
C ILE A 578 -9.54 -5.72 17.47
N TYR A 579 -8.22 -5.60 17.62
CA TYR A 579 -7.41 -4.74 16.75
C TYR A 579 -7.35 -5.21 15.30
N ARG A 580 -7.69 -6.48 15.04
CA ARG A 580 -7.76 -7.06 13.69
C ARG A 580 -9.13 -6.94 13.06
N THR A 581 -10.15 -6.51 13.79
CA THR A 581 -11.46 -6.22 13.21
C THR A 581 -11.35 -5.18 12.10
N ARG A 582 -12.28 -5.25 11.15
CA ARG A 582 -12.37 -4.26 10.05
C ARG A 582 -12.48 -2.84 10.60
N VAL A 583 -13.35 -2.64 11.60
CA VAL A 583 -13.67 -1.33 12.18
C VAL A 583 -12.42 -0.64 12.73
N VAL A 584 -11.67 -1.30 13.61
CA VAL A 584 -10.44 -0.73 14.17
C VAL A 584 -9.37 -0.53 13.09
N HIS A 585 -9.23 -1.49 12.17
CA HIS A 585 -8.26 -1.38 11.08
C HIS A 585 -8.52 -0.18 10.17
N GLU A 586 -9.77 0.02 9.71
CA GLU A 586 -10.14 1.14 8.82
C GLU A 586 -10.04 2.50 9.54
N LEU A 587 -10.40 2.55 10.83
CA LEU A 587 -10.22 3.74 11.65
C LEU A 587 -8.73 4.17 11.63
N GLU A 588 -7.84 3.21 11.82
CA GLU A 588 -6.41 3.47 11.90
C GLU A 588 -5.80 3.81 10.56
N THR A 589 -6.13 3.07 9.49
CA THR A 589 -5.59 3.39 8.17
C THR A 589 -6.11 4.73 7.65
N ALA A 590 -7.36 5.12 7.95
CA ALA A 590 -7.87 6.45 7.64
C ALA A 590 -7.08 7.56 8.35
N ALA A 591 -6.76 7.39 9.63
CA ALA A 591 -5.93 8.34 10.36
C ALA A 591 -4.49 8.39 9.80
N GLN A 592 -3.89 7.23 9.54
CA GLN A 592 -2.55 7.11 8.97
C GLN A 592 -2.45 7.82 7.62
N ASP A 593 -3.39 7.57 6.70
CA ASP A 593 -3.41 8.21 5.38
C ASP A 593 -3.45 9.73 5.50
N TYR A 594 -4.26 10.27 6.43
CA TYR A 594 -4.33 11.71 6.66
C TYR A 594 -2.96 12.29 7.08
N ALA A 595 -2.28 11.64 8.03
CA ALA A 595 -0.98 12.09 8.51
C ALA A 595 0.12 11.95 7.44
N CYS A 596 0.13 10.84 6.70
CA CYS A 596 1.03 10.61 5.57
C CYS A 596 0.89 11.72 4.51
N PHE A 597 -0.35 11.97 4.05
CA PHE A 597 -0.60 12.99 3.02
C PHE A 597 -0.37 14.41 3.53
N THR A 598 -0.54 14.65 4.83
CA THR A 598 -0.09 15.90 5.45
C THR A 598 1.40 16.08 5.24
N ASN A 599 2.23 15.07 5.51
CA ASN A 599 3.66 15.18 5.26
C ASN A 599 3.94 15.46 3.79
N ASP A 600 3.38 14.66 2.88
CA ASP A 600 3.64 14.77 1.44
C ASP A 600 3.30 16.16 0.88
N LEU A 601 2.22 16.79 1.36
CA LEU A 601 1.84 18.14 0.96
C LEU A 601 2.87 19.19 1.40
N PHE A 602 3.36 19.09 2.64
CA PHE A 602 4.34 20.04 3.18
C PHE A 602 5.76 19.74 2.70
N SER A 603 6.10 18.48 2.46
CA SER A 603 7.42 18.01 2.05
C SER A 603 7.64 18.02 0.53
N TYR A 604 6.60 18.22 -0.29
CA TYR A 604 6.70 18.18 -1.76
C TYR A 604 7.91 18.94 -2.33
N GLN A 605 8.15 20.19 -1.90
CA GLN A 605 9.31 20.94 -2.41
C GLN A 605 10.63 20.29 -1.95
N LYS A 606 10.74 19.94 -0.67
CA LYS A 606 11.92 19.27 -0.10
C LYS A 606 12.24 18.00 -0.88
N GLU A 607 11.25 17.13 -1.03
CA GLU A 607 11.41 15.81 -1.66
C GLU A 607 11.75 15.93 -3.14
N ILE A 608 10.99 16.70 -3.92
CA ILE A 608 11.17 16.75 -5.38
C ILE A 608 12.41 17.57 -5.77
N GLU A 609 12.61 18.75 -5.19
CA GLU A 609 13.66 19.69 -5.61
C GLU A 609 15.00 19.45 -4.90
N PHE A 610 14.99 19.14 -3.61
CA PHE A 610 16.23 19.07 -2.80
C PHE A 610 16.73 17.64 -2.60
N GLU A 611 15.85 16.65 -2.59
CA GLU A 611 16.20 15.26 -2.32
C GLU A 611 16.12 14.37 -3.58
N GLY A 612 15.36 14.79 -4.60
CA GLY A 612 15.13 13.97 -5.80
C GLY A 612 14.35 12.70 -5.49
N GLU A 613 13.45 12.77 -4.52
CA GLU A 613 12.68 11.68 -3.94
C GLU A 613 11.37 11.46 -4.72
N PRO A 614 11.17 10.33 -5.43
CA PRO A 614 9.91 10.04 -6.12
C PRO A 614 8.71 9.67 -5.21
N HIS A 615 8.91 9.43 -3.91
CA HIS A 615 7.86 8.96 -3.00
C HIS A 615 6.97 10.09 -2.42
N ASN A 616 6.18 10.73 -3.27
CA ASN A 616 5.22 11.76 -2.84
C ASN A 616 3.85 11.61 -3.52
N ILE A 617 2.74 11.59 -2.75
CA ILE A 617 1.39 11.39 -3.32
C ILE A 617 1.04 12.43 -4.39
N VAL A 618 1.50 13.68 -4.26
CA VAL A 618 1.24 14.73 -5.24
C VAL A 618 1.92 14.36 -6.56
N LEU A 619 3.20 13.94 -6.53
CA LEU A 619 3.91 13.48 -7.73
C LEU A 619 3.23 12.24 -8.34
N VAL A 620 2.82 11.30 -7.50
CA VAL A 620 2.14 10.08 -7.92
C VAL A 620 0.82 10.39 -8.64
N ILE A 621 0.01 11.31 -8.11
CA ILE A 621 -1.25 11.76 -8.73
C ILE A 621 -0.98 12.53 -10.02
N GLN A 622 0.02 13.44 -10.05
CA GLN A 622 0.43 14.13 -11.28
C GLN A 622 0.76 13.14 -12.39
N ASN A 623 1.57 12.13 -12.06
CA ASN A 623 2.04 11.15 -13.02
C ASN A 623 0.91 10.22 -13.50
N PHE A 624 0.08 9.73 -12.58
CA PHE A 624 -1.00 8.79 -12.87
C PHE A 624 -2.13 9.44 -13.67
N LEU A 625 -2.64 10.58 -13.20
CA LEU A 625 -3.76 11.29 -13.84
C LEU A 625 -3.33 12.19 -15.00
N GLY A 626 -2.03 12.52 -15.10
CA GLY A 626 -1.51 13.44 -16.10
C GLY A 626 -1.92 14.90 -15.86
N VAL A 627 -2.07 15.28 -14.58
CA VAL A 627 -2.48 16.63 -14.14
C VAL A 627 -1.28 17.43 -13.62
N ASP A 628 -1.43 18.75 -13.53
CA ASP A 628 -0.41 19.59 -12.91
C ASP A 628 -0.36 19.44 -11.38
N ARG A 629 0.72 19.97 -10.76
CA ARG A 629 0.95 19.83 -9.32
C ARG A 629 -0.11 20.48 -8.44
N LEU A 630 -0.78 21.53 -8.90
CA LEU A 630 -1.80 22.22 -8.11
C LEU A 630 -3.10 21.42 -8.12
N ALA A 631 -3.47 20.86 -9.28
CA ALA A 631 -4.58 19.92 -9.39
C ALA A 631 -4.31 18.64 -8.58
N ALA A 632 -3.11 18.08 -8.66
CA ALA A 632 -2.74 16.91 -7.88
C ALA A 632 -2.79 17.17 -6.37
N ARG A 633 -2.29 18.34 -5.91
CA ARG A 633 -2.41 18.80 -4.53
C ARG A 633 -3.88 18.91 -4.09
N ASP A 634 -4.75 19.46 -4.92
CA ASP A 634 -6.17 19.59 -4.57
C ASP A 634 -6.85 18.22 -4.46
N ILE A 635 -6.53 17.28 -5.35
CA ILE A 635 -6.99 15.89 -5.26
C ILE A 635 -6.46 15.22 -3.99
N THR A 636 -5.20 15.44 -3.62
CA THR A 636 -4.65 14.95 -2.33
C THR A 636 -5.45 15.51 -1.15
N ALA A 637 -5.76 16.80 -1.13
CA ALA A 637 -6.56 17.42 -0.07
C ALA A 637 -7.99 16.86 -0.01
N GLU A 638 -8.60 16.55 -1.16
CA GLU A 638 -9.92 15.90 -1.21
C GLU A 638 -9.88 14.44 -0.73
N LEU A 639 -8.81 13.70 -1.07
CA LEU A 639 -8.57 12.36 -0.53
C LEU A 639 -8.44 12.43 1.00
N MET A 640 -7.63 13.36 1.53
CA MET A 640 -7.51 13.58 2.98
C MET A 640 -8.87 13.88 3.63
N ALA A 641 -9.68 14.76 3.02
CA ALA A 641 -11.00 15.07 3.54
C ALA A 641 -11.95 13.86 3.50
N ALA A 642 -11.85 13.01 2.48
CA ALA A 642 -12.62 11.77 2.39
C ALA A 642 -12.19 10.74 3.44
N ARG A 643 -10.88 10.55 3.67
CA ARG A 643 -10.36 9.70 4.75
C ARG A 643 -10.78 10.22 6.13
N MET A 644 -10.76 11.53 6.36
CA MET A 644 -11.24 12.13 7.60
C MET A 644 -12.74 11.88 7.83
N ARG A 645 -13.58 12.05 6.81
CA ARG A 645 -15.02 11.74 6.94
C ARG A 645 -15.28 10.25 7.20
N GLN A 646 -14.48 9.37 6.61
CA GLN A 646 -14.53 7.94 6.91
C GLN A 646 -14.15 7.68 8.38
N PHE A 647 -13.08 8.31 8.89
CA PHE A 647 -12.69 8.21 10.30
C PHE A 647 -13.83 8.69 11.23
N GLU A 648 -14.44 9.84 10.95
CA GLU A 648 -15.56 10.38 11.73
C GLU A 648 -16.76 9.42 11.75
N HIS A 649 -17.10 8.82 10.60
CA HIS A 649 -18.18 7.85 10.48
C HIS A 649 -17.89 6.55 11.26
N ILE A 650 -16.71 5.95 11.08
CA ILE A 650 -16.35 4.71 11.78
C ILE A 650 -16.36 4.94 13.30
N ALA A 651 -15.82 6.07 13.76
CA ALA A 651 -15.82 6.40 15.18
C ALA A 651 -17.23 6.61 15.76
N ALA A 652 -18.15 7.18 14.97
CA ALA A 652 -19.49 7.51 15.42
C ALA A 652 -20.49 6.35 15.31
N ASP A 653 -20.39 5.55 14.25
CA ASP A 653 -21.44 4.61 13.83
C ASP A 653 -20.96 3.15 13.93
N ASP A 654 -19.79 2.81 13.36
CA ASP A 654 -19.31 1.42 13.29
C ASP A 654 -18.73 0.92 14.62
N LEU A 655 -18.00 1.78 15.33
CA LEU A 655 -17.31 1.41 16.57
C LEU A 655 -18.28 1.00 17.69
N PRO A 656 -19.40 1.73 17.95
CA PRO A 656 -20.42 1.29 18.90
C PRO A 656 -21.07 -0.04 18.50
N VAL A 657 -21.32 -0.28 17.21
CA VAL A 657 -21.90 -1.54 16.73
C VAL A 657 -20.94 -2.70 17.01
N MET A 658 -19.66 -2.54 16.68
CA MET A 658 -18.62 -3.53 16.98
C MET A 658 -18.55 -3.87 18.48
N PHE A 659 -18.74 -2.88 19.37
CA PHE A 659 -18.75 -3.13 20.82
C PHE A 659 -19.86 -4.08 21.25
N GLU A 660 -21.03 -3.98 20.63
CA GLU A 660 -22.16 -4.87 20.92
C GLU A 660 -21.98 -6.24 20.24
N GLU A 661 -21.46 -6.28 19.00
CA GLU A 661 -21.22 -7.53 18.27
C GLU A 661 -20.22 -8.46 18.97
N HIS A 662 -19.21 -7.88 19.62
CA HIS A 662 -18.17 -8.62 20.33
C HIS A 662 -18.41 -8.71 21.85
N ASP A 663 -19.56 -8.24 22.35
CA ASP A 663 -19.90 -8.20 23.79
C ASP A 663 -18.76 -7.63 24.66
N LEU A 664 -18.17 -6.50 24.21
CA LEU A 664 -17.00 -5.93 24.88
C LEU A 664 -17.37 -5.34 26.24
N ASP A 665 -16.53 -5.57 27.25
CA ASP A 665 -16.75 -4.99 28.58
C ASP A 665 -16.49 -3.47 28.61
N GLU A 666 -17.04 -2.80 29.64
CA GLU A 666 -16.95 -1.33 29.79
C GLU A 666 -15.49 -0.83 29.79
N ARG A 667 -14.57 -1.63 30.33
CA ARG A 667 -13.16 -1.28 30.41
C ARG A 667 -12.52 -1.28 29.01
N THR A 668 -12.81 -2.28 28.19
CA THR A 668 -12.33 -2.41 26.81
C THR A 668 -12.93 -1.31 25.94
N ARG A 669 -14.24 -1.05 26.08
CA ARG A 669 -14.93 0.06 25.40
C ARG A 669 -14.29 1.41 25.71
N ALA A 670 -13.97 1.66 26.99
CA ALA A 670 -13.32 2.90 27.41
C ALA A 670 -11.91 3.08 26.82
N ILE A 671 -11.13 2.00 26.72
CA ILE A 671 -9.79 2.03 26.09
C ILE A 671 -9.92 2.33 24.59
N LEU A 672 -10.78 1.62 23.86
CA LEU A 672 -10.95 1.85 22.43
C LEU A 672 -11.51 3.24 22.11
N THR A 673 -12.42 3.74 22.95
CA THR A 673 -12.92 5.13 22.84
C THR A 673 -11.79 6.12 23.09
N ARG A 674 -10.89 5.83 24.04
CA ARG A 674 -9.73 6.67 24.31
C ARG A 674 -8.73 6.63 23.16
N ASP A 675 -8.47 5.47 22.56
CA ASP A 675 -7.62 5.32 21.39
C ASP A 675 -8.12 6.19 20.21
N VAL A 676 -9.43 6.31 20.03
CA VAL A 676 -10.03 7.23 19.04
C VAL A 676 -9.69 8.69 19.34
N GLU A 677 -9.77 9.13 20.60
CA GLU A 677 -9.36 10.48 20.99
C GLU A 677 -7.85 10.71 20.79
N ASP A 678 -7.02 9.70 21.10
CA ASP A 678 -5.59 9.77 20.87
C ASP A 678 -5.25 9.86 19.38
N LEU A 679 -6.00 9.19 18.49
CA LEU A 679 -5.87 9.34 17.03
C LEU A 679 -6.28 10.74 16.54
N LYS A 680 -7.29 11.39 17.17
CA LYS A 680 -7.66 12.78 16.86
C LYS A 680 -6.56 13.77 17.25
N ASP A 681 -5.99 13.60 18.44
CA ASP A 681 -4.84 14.39 18.90
C ASP A 681 -3.62 14.15 17.99
N TRP A 682 -3.36 12.90 17.61
CA TRP A 682 -2.27 12.53 16.71
C TRP A 682 -2.38 13.21 15.34
N MET A 683 -3.53 13.11 14.66
CA MET A 683 -3.73 13.74 13.35
C MET A 683 -3.64 15.27 13.41
N SER A 684 -4.30 15.88 14.39
CA SER A 684 -4.32 17.34 14.54
C SER A 684 -2.95 17.90 14.96
N GLY A 685 -2.24 17.18 15.84
CA GLY A 685 -0.89 17.50 16.28
C GLY A 685 0.14 17.39 15.16
N ILE A 686 0.07 16.34 14.33
CA ILE A 686 0.93 16.19 13.16
C ILE A 686 0.74 17.35 12.19
N LEU A 687 -0.51 17.72 11.87
CA LEU A 687 -0.80 18.85 11.00
C LEU A 687 -0.26 20.17 11.57
N GLU A 688 -0.45 20.42 12.86
CA GLU A 688 0.07 21.63 13.50
C GLU A 688 1.60 21.67 13.53
N TRP A 689 2.26 20.54 13.75
CA TRP A 689 3.71 20.46 13.69
C TRP A 689 4.23 20.79 12.29
N HIS A 690 3.64 20.23 11.22
CA HIS A 690 4.03 20.54 9.84
C HIS A 690 3.85 22.01 9.47
N ARG A 691 2.82 22.67 10.02
CA ARG A 691 2.59 24.12 9.82
C ARG A 691 3.69 25.00 10.41
N ARG A 692 4.36 24.57 11.48
CA ARG A 692 5.35 25.38 12.22
C ARG A 692 6.80 24.94 12.02
N CYS A 693 7.02 23.65 11.74
CA CYS A 693 8.34 23.07 11.66
C CYS A 693 9.14 23.69 10.50
N VAL A 694 10.39 24.09 10.78
CA VAL A 694 11.24 24.71 9.74
C VAL A 694 11.74 23.69 8.70
N ARG A 695 11.63 22.38 8.97
CA ARG A 695 12.06 21.26 8.10
C ARG A 695 11.55 21.39 6.66
N TYR A 696 10.38 22.00 6.48
CA TYR A 696 9.68 22.11 5.19
C TYR A 696 9.80 23.50 4.55
N THR A 697 10.47 24.44 5.21
CA THR A 697 10.55 25.83 4.75
C THR A 697 11.70 26.01 3.77
N GLU A 698 11.44 26.70 2.66
CA GLU A 698 12.46 26.97 1.63
C GLU A 698 13.74 27.64 2.19
N PRO A 699 13.68 28.61 3.12
CA PRO A 699 14.90 29.17 3.72
C PRO A 699 15.79 28.13 4.40
N GLU A 700 15.20 27.13 5.07
CA GLU A 700 15.96 26.06 5.72
C GLU A 700 16.53 25.08 4.71
N LEU A 701 15.75 24.70 3.68
CA LEU A 701 16.22 23.84 2.59
C LEU A 701 17.41 24.46 1.84
N LEU A 702 17.35 25.77 1.58
CA LEU A 702 18.44 26.53 0.98
C LEU A 702 19.68 26.59 1.88
N ARG A 703 19.49 26.76 3.20
CA ARG A 703 20.59 26.73 4.18
C ARG A 703 21.31 25.38 4.13
N LEU A 704 20.57 24.27 4.25
CA LEU A 704 21.12 22.92 4.25
C LEU A 704 21.88 22.62 2.95
N ARG A 705 21.31 23.00 1.80
CA ARG A 705 21.99 22.87 0.49
C ARG A 705 23.30 23.67 0.44
N SER A 706 23.30 24.90 0.96
CA SER A 706 24.51 25.75 1.00
C SER A 706 25.60 25.16 1.89
N GLU A 707 25.23 24.57 3.02
CA GLU A 707 26.16 23.93 3.95
C GLU A 707 26.76 22.65 3.36
N ALA A 708 25.95 21.81 2.71
CA ALA A 708 26.42 20.61 2.00
C ALA A 708 27.39 20.94 0.85
N MET A 709 27.22 22.10 0.19
CA MET A 709 28.12 22.55 -0.88
C MET A 709 29.39 23.26 -0.40
N SER A 710 29.49 23.57 0.90
CA SER A 710 30.64 24.29 1.45
C SER A 710 31.79 23.31 1.77
N PRO A 711 33.05 23.59 1.36
CA PRO A 711 34.17 22.72 1.70
C PRO A 711 34.37 22.68 3.22
N PRO A 712 34.74 21.53 3.81
CA PRO A 712 34.96 21.43 5.25
C PRO A 712 36.02 22.43 5.67
N LEU A 713 35.69 23.30 6.63
CA LEU A 713 36.66 24.22 7.23
C LEU A 713 37.80 23.38 7.84
N PRO A 714 39.08 23.75 7.62
CA PRO A 714 40.17 23.04 8.26
C PRO A 714 40.01 23.12 9.78
N ALA A 715 40.11 21.96 10.45
CA ALA A 715 40.03 21.86 11.90
C ALA A 715 40.97 22.88 12.56
N ALA A 716 40.44 23.60 13.56
CA ALA A 716 41.23 24.54 14.34
C ALA A 716 42.45 23.80 14.95
N PRO A 717 43.65 24.40 14.94
CA PRO A 717 44.83 23.75 15.50
C PRO A 717 44.63 23.50 17.00
N GLU A 718 44.87 22.26 17.44
CA GLU A 718 44.83 21.87 18.84
C GLU A 718 45.70 22.79 19.72
N PRO A 719 45.29 23.08 20.96
CA PRO A 719 46.12 23.81 21.90
C PRO A 719 47.38 22.98 22.24
N PRO A 720 48.55 23.63 22.43
CA PRO A 720 49.82 22.90 22.54
C PRO A 720 49.87 22.04 23.81
N ALA A 721 50.14 20.75 23.61
CA ALA A 721 50.33 19.77 24.68
C ALA A 721 51.52 20.12 25.58
N SER A 722 51.32 19.94 26.89
CA SER A 722 52.33 20.11 27.94
C SER A 722 53.53 19.17 27.75
N ARG A 723 54.72 19.76 27.82
CA ARG A 723 56.05 19.13 27.75
C ARG A 723 56.19 17.91 28.68
N SER A 724 56.67 16.79 28.13
CA SER A 724 57.35 15.71 28.88
C SER A 724 58.72 15.43 28.25
N LEU A 725 59.71 15.19 29.12
CA LEU A 725 61.16 15.06 28.88
C LEU A 725 61.57 13.72 28.20
N PRO A 726 62.82 13.57 27.72
CA PRO A 726 63.18 12.74 26.57
C PRO A 726 63.73 11.34 26.90
N THR A 727 63.59 10.41 25.96
CA THR A 727 64.38 9.17 25.88
C THR A 727 65.03 9.01 24.49
N ALA A 728 66.21 8.39 24.50
CA ALA A 728 67.31 8.42 23.53
C ALA A 728 67.08 7.63 22.20
N PRO A 729 68.00 7.72 21.21
CA PRO A 729 67.69 7.61 19.78
C PRO A 729 67.96 6.25 19.14
N THR A 730 67.28 5.96 18.03
CA THR A 730 67.64 4.90 17.06
C THR A 730 67.68 5.44 15.63
N ALA A 731 68.59 4.85 14.85
CA ALA A 731 69.29 5.34 13.65
C ALA A 731 68.45 5.54 12.35
N PRO A 732 69.00 6.23 11.32
CA PRO A 732 68.25 6.73 10.17
C PRO A 732 68.26 5.76 8.96
N PRO A 733 67.25 5.81 8.08
CA PRO A 733 67.31 5.20 6.75
C PRO A 733 67.94 6.16 5.69
N PRO A 734 68.54 5.62 4.62
CA PRO A 734 69.35 6.39 3.66
C PRO A 734 68.53 7.05 2.53
N ALA A 735 69.20 7.99 1.88
CA ALA A 735 68.69 9.04 1.00
C ALA A 735 68.24 8.62 -0.41
N THR A 736 67.30 9.41 -0.94
CA THR A 736 66.92 9.56 -2.36
C THR A 736 68.00 10.27 -3.20
N PRO A 737 68.00 10.05 -4.53
CA PRO A 737 68.41 11.10 -5.46
C PRO A 737 67.33 11.45 -6.52
N THR A 738 67.17 12.77 -6.67
CA THR A 738 66.61 13.64 -7.73
C THR A 738 66.45 13.12 -9.17
N PRO A 739 65.47 13.64 -9.94
CA PRO A 739 65.46 13.59 -11.40
C PRO A 739 65.67 14.97 -12.08
N SER A 740 66.19 14.94 -13.31
CA SER A 740 66.22 16.01 -14.34
C SER A 740 66.52 15.34 -15.71
N PRO A 741 66.30 15.97 -16.89
CA PRO A 741 64.98 16.27 -17.51
C PRO A 741 64.90 15.94 -19.04
N VAL A 742 63.73 16.25 -19.67
CA VAL A 742 63.46 16.51 -21.14
C VAL A 742 63.43 15.26 -22.09
N LEU A 743 62.46 14.99 -23.02
CA LEU A 743 62.02 15.69 -24.25
C LEU A 743 60.71 15.13 -24.90
N ASN A 744 59.86 16.06 -25.39
CA ASN A 744 59.01 16.11 -26.62
C ASN A 744 58.13 14.94 -27.15
N THR A 745 56.79 15.16 -27.11
CA THR A 745 55.74 15.31 -28.20
C THR A 745 55.90 14.64 -29.58
N PRO A 746 54.84 14.44 -30.45
CA PRO A 746 53.51 15.12 -30.51
C PRO A 746 52.27 14.28 -30.96
N GLY A 747 51.06 14.88 -30.94
CA GLY A 747 49.95 14.49 -31.85
C GLY A 747 48.52 14.77 -31.38
N ALA A 748 47.96 15.93 -31.76
CA ALA A 748 46.54 16.31 -31.66
C ALA A 748 45.72 15.76 -32.89
N PRO A 749 44.38 15.89 -33.04
CA PRO A 749 43.59 17.13 -32.82
C PRO A 749 42.17 16.98 -32.21
N THR A 750 41.66 18.11 -31.72
CA THR A 750 40.30 18.41 -31.24
C THR A 750 39.50 19.19 -32.29
N VAL A 751 38.14 19.17 -32.23
CA VAL A 751 37.17 20.31 -32.02
C VAL A 751 35.95 20.13 -32.99
N PRO A 752 34.72 20.69 -32.85
CA PRO A 752 33.88 21.23 -31.73
C PRO A 752 32.41 20.70 -31.67
N ALA A 753 31.69 21.10 -30.61
CA ALA A 753 30.22 21.09 -30.45
C ALA A 753 29.55 22.44 -30.85
N PRO A 754 28.23 22.50 -31.15
CA PRO A 754 27.52 23.75 -31.45
C PRO A 754 26.69 24.31 -30.27
N ALA A 755 26.49 25.63 -30.30
CA ALA A 755 25.79 26.48 -29.32
C ALA A 755 24.26 26.60 -29.55
N PRO A 756 23.46 27.09 -28.57
CA PRO A 756 22.02 27.24 -28.69
C PRO A 756 21.57 28.66 -29.12
N VAL A 757 20.35 28.73 -29.65
CA VAL A 757 19.68 29.93 -30.19
C VAL A 757 18.54 30.35 -29.26
N SER A 758 18.48 31.64 -28.90
CA SER A 758 17.34 32.30 -28.23
C SER A 758 16.25 32.71 -29.24
N PRO A 759 15.02 32.96 -28.77
CA PRO A 759 14.40 34.22 -29.18
C PRO A 759 13.69 34.99 -28.06
N ALA A 760 13.40 36.24 -28.42
CA ALA A 760 13.03 37.37 -27.58
C ALA A 760 11.54 37.49 -27.24
N THR A 761 11.32 38.38 -26.27
CA THR A 761 10.12 38.98 -25.70
C THR A 761 9.11 39.58 -26.69
N SER A 762 7.82 39.56 -26.34
CA SER A 762 6.91 40.70 -26.57
C SER A 762 5.81 40.79 -25.50
N SER A 763 5.53 42.03 -25.10
CA SER A 763 4.64 42.51 -24.05
C SER A 763 3.24 42.86 -24.57
N GLY A 764 2.21 42.69 -23.75
CA GLY A 764 0.90 43.35 -23.95
C GLY A 764 -0.07 43.11 -22.78
N ALA A 765 -0.52 44.18 -22.15
CA ALA A 765 -1.53 44.26 -21.09
C ALA A 765 -2.48 45.45 -21.43
N PRO A 766 -3.58 45.77 -20.69
CA PRO A 766 -4.61 44.96 -20.02
C PRO A 766 -6.09 45.51 -20.20
N VAL A 767 -7.04 45.00 -19.37
CA VAL A 767 -8.30 45.61 -18.80
C VAL A 767 -9.64 45.56 -19.62
N PRO A 768 -10.89 45.69 -19.05
CA PRO A 768 -11.61 45.05 -17.88
C PRO A 768 -13.12 44.64 -18.11
N ARG A 769 -13.77 44.17 -17.00
CA ARG A 769 -15.22 44.21 -16.57
C ARG A 769 -16.05 42.93 -16.86
N ALA A 770 -17.02 42.49 -16.04
CA ALA A 770 -17.51 42.86 -14.70
C ALA A 770 -18.46 41.75 -14.16
N SER A 771 -18.47 41.59 -12.83
CA SER A 771 -19.57 41.30 -11.87
C SER A 771 -20.79 40.44 -12.26
N SER A 772 -21.05 39.38 -11.47
CA SER A 772 -22.34 39.19 -10.79
C SER A 772 -22.24 38.20 -9.62
N LEU A 773 -23.03 38.47 -8.58
CA LEU A 773 -23.05 37.87 -7.24
C LEU A 773 -24.35 37.06 -7.03
N ARG A 774 -24.25 36.00 -6.19
CA ARG A 774 -25.28 35.29 -5.36
C ARG A 774 -25.71 33.88 -5.84
N PRO A 775 -26.22 33.00 -4.94
CA PRO A 775 -25.90 32.78 -3.52
C PRO A 775 -25.57 31.29 -3.20
N ALA A 776 -25.09 31.07 -1.97
CA ALA A 776 -24.63 29.80 -1.41
C ALA A 776 -25.65 28.65 -1.46
N GLY A 777 -25.18 27.49 -1.91
CA GLY A 777 -25.76 26.16 -1.68
C GLY A 777 -24.64 25.24 -1.21
N LEU A 778 -24.96 24.35 -0.28
CA LEU A 778 -24.06 23.38 0.36
C LEU A 778 -23.19 22.67 -0.69
N GLY A 779 -21.91 23.04 -0.75
CA GLY A 779 -20.98 22.60 -1.78
C GLY A 779 -20.25 21.33 -1.35
N THR A 780 -20.68 20.18 -1.87
CA THR A 780 -19.73 19.13 -2.22
C THR A 780 -18.96 19.64 -3.43
N SER A 781 -17.83 20.31 -3.21
CA SER A 781 -16.85 20.57 -4.26
C SER A 781 -16.27 19.22 -4.66
N ALA A 782 -16.80 18.61 -5.72
CA ALA A 782 -16.09 17.54 -6.41
C ALA A 782 -15.02 18.19 -7.29
N VAL A 783 -13.75 17.80 -7.18
CA VAL A 783 -12.73 18.16 -8.19
C VAL A 783 -13.25 17.67 -9.53
N ARG A 784 -13.50 18.61 -10.45
CA ARG A 784 -13.63 18.24 -11.86
C ARG A 784 -12.22 18.07 -12.41
N LEU A 785 -11.93 16.87 -12.90
CA LEU A 785 -10.75 16.68 -13.72
C LEU A 785 -10.79 17.66 -14.91
N PRO A 786 -9.66 18.32 -15.25
CA PRO A 786 -9.58 19.07 -16.49
C PRO A 786 -9.85 18.11 -17.66
N PRO A 787 -10.58 18.54 -18.72
CA PRO A 787 -10.91 17.66 -19.82
C PRO A 787 -9.63 17.08 -20.43
N ARG A 788 -9.52 15.74 -20.47
CA ARG A 788 -8.42 15.06 -21.14
C ARG A 788 -8.34 15.52 -22.60
N PRO A 789 -7.13 15.74 -23.15
CA PRO A 789 -7.01 16.00 -24.58
C PRO A 789 -7.63 14.82 -25.33
N THR A 790 -8.67 15.09 -26.12
CA THR A 790 -9.41 14.09 -26.89
C THR A 790 -8.44 13.26 -27.72
N ARG A 791 -8.57 11.93 -27.67
CA ARG A 791 -7.89 10.99 -28.58
C ARG A 791 -8.31 11.31 -30.01
N GLU A 792 -7.66 12.27 -30.66
CA GLU A 792 -7.76 12.42 -32.10
C GLU A 792 -7.07 11.21 -32.73
N SER A 793 -7.88 10.27 -33.20
CA SER A 793 -7.49 9.31 -34.22
C SER A 793 -6.97 10.10 -35.42
N ARG A 794 -5.65 10.21 -35.57
CA ARG A 794 -5.06 10.69 -36.82
C ARG A 794 -5.40 9.67 -37.93
N PRO A 795 -5.85 10.14 -39.10
CA PRO A 795 -6.32 9.30 -40.20
C PRO A 795 -5.22 8.42 -40.80
#